data_AF-A0A8C7ZBG7-F1
#
_entry.id   AF-A0A8C7ZBG7-F1
#
_cell.length_a   1.000
_cell.length_b   1.000
_cell.length_c   1.000
_cell.angle_alpha   90.00
_cell.angle_beta   90.00
_cell.angle_gamma   90.00
#
_symmetry.space_group_name_H-M   'P 1'
#
loop_
_entity.id
_entity.type
_entity.pdbx_description
1 polymer ?
#
loop_
_entity_poly.entity_id
_entity_poly.type
_entity_poly.pdbx_seq_one_letter_code
_entity_poly.pdbx_strand_id
1 'polypeptide(L)'
;MLYIAARDHVFAVNLTTASEDFVPQLKLTWKSKDVSKCTVRGKNSDECYNYVKVLVPRNDETLFACGTNAFNPTCRNYKMTSMEQVGEEVVGQARCPFESGQSNVGLFAGGDFYSATMTDFLASDAVIYRSLGDDRPVLRTVKYDSKWLREPHFLHAIDYGNYVYFFLSEIAVEYTALGKMVFSRVARVCKNDNGGSPRVLDRYWTSFLKARLNCSVPGDSFFYFDVLQSLTNVLQINQRPAVVGVFTTQANSIPGSAVCAFYMDDIERVFNGKFKEQRTSDSSWTPVPEEQVPRPRPGTCAGDGPASDYKSSVEFPDEMLTFIKSYPLMDEAVSSANDRPCFTRTSSRSKLTQIVVDVSAGPNKDHTVMFLGSDDGRVLKVLARMHSNDSFGSKLLEDIDVYNPSKAAWDRRVLGLELDKDHHALFVAFSSCVIRVPLSRCSKHGACKTACLASRDPYCIWLHTGTCVNVAPGFKYVSVTLHFLLSMSTHKMCPDTIGVRSISVRRLPETDQRASANVHYTLLIACVLVAFFLGAILSGFLVSCYCSRSSSHRARRLGKDPEASLPHALSLRSLAKLNGLLDGQPKVGRGLTRRGVLKRFHFPGFDWESVEIIRSCSSLFILTLQLTLLFFYEELLVFDFAA
;
A
#
# COMPACT_ATOMS: atom_id res chain seq x y z
N MET A 1 -0.38 -13.11 -27.69
CA MET A 1 -1.41 -12.05 -27.77
C MET A 1 -1.38 -11.26 -26.47
N LEU A 2 -1.58 -9.94 -26.53
CA LEU A 2 -1.83 -9.08 -25.37
C LEU A 2 -3.33 -8.80 -25.30
N TYR A 3 -3.95 -9.06 -24.14
CA TYR A 3 -5.36 -8.76 -23.90
C TYR A 3 -5.49 -7.51 -23.03
N ILE A 4 -6.36 -6.59 -23.42
CA ILE A 4 -6.61 -5.33 -22.72
C ILE A 4 -8.09 -5.32 -22.32
N ALA A 5 -8.35 -5.59 -21.03
CA ALA A 5 -9.68 -5.51 -20.44
C ALA A 5 -10.01 -4.05 -20.11
N ALA A 6 -11.18 -3.59 -20.51
CA ALA A 6 -11.62 -2.21 -20.35
C ALA A 6 -13.12 -2.12 -20.05
N ARG A 7 -13.64 -0.89 -20.05
CA ARG A 7 -15.08 -0.63 -20.01
C ARG A 7 -15.73 -1.13 -21.30
N ASP A 8 -16.74 -1.97 -21.15
CA ASP A 8 -17.57 -2.62 -22.17
C ASP A 8 -16.83 -3.49 -23.20
N HIS A 9 -15.51 -3.62 -23.09
CA HIS A 9 -14.66 -4.15 -24.16
C HIS A 9 -13.50 -4.98 -23.64
N VAL A 10 -13.08 -5.94 -24.46
CA VAL A 10 -11.75 -6.56 -24.39
C VAL A 10 -11.12 -6.43 -25.77
N PHE A 11 -9.88 -5.94 -25.81
CA PHE A 11 -9.10 -5.83 -27.04
C PHE A 11 -7.99 -6.88 -27.03
N ALA A 12 -7.71 -7.52 -28.17
CA ALA A 12 -6.58 -8.42 -28.32
C ALA A 12 -5.61 -7.89 -29.37
N VAL A 13 -4.36 -7.69 -28.99
CA VAL A 13 -3.28 -7.18 -29.83
C VAL A 13 -2.27 -8.30 -30.09
N ASN A 14 -1.83 -8.45 -31.34
CA ASN A 14 -0.76 -9.39 -31.66
C ASN A 14 0.59 -8.73 -31.44
N LEU A 15 1.39 -9.35 -30.57
CA LEU A 15 2.68 -8.83 -30.13
C LEU A 15 3.71 -8.77 -31.27
N THR A 16 3.58 -9.65 -32.27
CA THR A 16 4.48 -9.70 -33.43
C THR A 16 4.35 -8.44 -34.28
N THR A 17 3.11 -8.04 -34.61
CA THR A 17 2.81 -6.87 -35.46
C THR A 17 2.78 -5.57 -34.66
N ALA A 18 2.65 -5.64 -33.34
CA ALA A 18 2.61 -4.48 -32.43
C ALA A 18 3.87 -3.59 -32.46
N SER A 19 4.97 -4.08 -33.05
CA SER A 19 6.19 -3.29 -33.26
C SER A 19 6.05 -2.25 -34.37
N GLU A 20 5.23 -2.53 -35.39
CA GLU A 20 4.96 -1.66 -36.53
C GLU A 20 3.73 -0.79 -36.28
N ASP A 21 2.61 -1.42 -35.88
CA ASP A 21 1.35 -0.74 -35.57
C ASP A 21 0.65 -1.37 -34.37
N PHE A 22 0.36 -0.56 -33.35
CA PHE A 22 -0.27 -1.02 -32.11
C PHE A 22 -1.80 -0.92 -32.21
N VAL A 23 -2.38 -1.84 -32.98
CA VAL A 23 -3.83 -1.90 -33.26
C VAL A 23 -4.40 -3.25 -32.84
N PRO A 24 -5.58 -3.27 -32.19
CA PRO A 24 -6.24 -4.53 -31.83
C PRO A 24 -6.73 -5.30 -33.05
N GLN A 25 -6.40 -6.59 -33.11
CA GLN A 25 -6.85 -7.52 -34.15
C GLN A 25 -8.25 -8.08 -33.85
N LEU A 26 -8.55 -8.31 -32.57
CA LEU A 26 -9.88 -8.76 -32.12
C LEU A 26 -10.43 -7.77 -31.09
N LYS A 27 -11.75 -7.57 -31.15
CA LYS A 27 -12.49 -6.71 -30.22
C LYS A 27 -13.75 -7.42 -29.76
N LEU A 28 -13.81 -7.71 -28.46
CA LEU A 28 -15.03 -8.10 -27.78
C LEU A 28 -15.81 -6.84 -27.39
N THR A 29 -17.14 -6.86 -27.58
CA THR A 29 -18.06 -5.84 -27.06
C THR A 29 -19.09 -6.50 -26.16
N TRP A 30 -19.10 -6.13 -24.89
CA TRP A 30 -19.99 -6.64 -23.87
C TRP A 30 -20.49 -5.49 -23.01
N LYS A 31 -21.60 -4.88 -23.46
CA LYS A 31 -22.27 -3.77 -22.76
C LYS A 31 -23.34 -4.28 -21.80
N SER A 32 -23.57 -3.55 -20.71
CA SER A 32 -24.68 -3.82 -19.79
C SER A 32 -26.04 -3.57 -20.44
N LYS A 33 -27.02 -4.43 -20.15
CA LYS A 33 -28.43 -4.23 -20.56
C LYS A 33 -29.21 -3.35 -19.57
N ASP A 34 -28.83 -3.38 -18.29
CA ASP A 34 -29.62 -2.82 -17.17
C ASP A 34 -29.05 -1.52 -16.58
N VAL A 35 -28.54 -0.60 -17.41
CA VAL A 35 -27.93 0.66 -16.94
C VAL A 35 -28.90 1.53 -16.13
N SER A 36 -30.16 1.59 -16.53
CA SER A 36 -31.21 2.39 -15.86
C SER A 36 -31.50 1.93 -14.43
N LYS A 37 -31.41 0.62 -14.16
CA LYS A 37 -31.64 0.06 -12.83
C LYS A 37 -30.52 0.45 -11.85
N CYS A 38 -29.30 0.59 -12.35
CA CYS A 38 -28.14 1.02 -11.57
C CYS A 38 -28.25 2.49 -11.16
N THR A 39 -28.59 3.39 -12.10
CA THR A 39 -28.71 4.83 -11.80
C THR A 39 -29.84 5.13 -10.82
N VAL A 40 -30.96 4.41 -10.90
CA VAL A 40 -32.08 4.54 -9.94
C VAL A 40 -31.67 4.14 -8.50
N ARG A 41 -30.63 3.33 -8.32
CA ARG A 41 -30.08 2.98 -7.00
C ARG A 41 -29.10 4.04 -6.44
N GLY A 42 -29.03 5.21 -7.08
CA GLY A 42 -28.22 6.35 -6.61
C GLY A 42 -26.74 6.29 -7.00
N LYS A 43 -26.37 5.45 -7.98
CA LYS A 43 -25.00 5.37 -8.50
C LYS A 43 -24.78 6.35 -9.66
N ASN A 44 -23.55 6.84 -9.80
CA ASN A 44 -23.19 7.76 -10.87
C ASN A 44 -23.32 7.07 -12.23
N SER A 45 -23.74 7.82 -13.27
CA SER A 45 -23.90 7.27 -14.62
C SER A 45 -22.62 6.63 -15.17
N ASP A 46 -21.44 7.14 -14.76
CA ASP A 46 -20.13 6.62 -15.18
C ASP A 46 -19.73 5.31 -14.49
N GLU A 47 -20.39 4.94 -13.39
CA GLU A 47 -20.14 3.68 -12.68
C GLU A 47 -21.03 2.55 -13.21
N CYS A 48 -22.13 2.89 -13.90
CA CYS A 48 -23.15 1.95 -14.36
C CYS A 48 -22.83 1.29 -15.72
N TYR A 49 -21.55 1.08 -16.02
CA TYR A 49 -21.10 0.34 -17.20
C TYR A 49 -20.64 -1.08 -16.86
N ASN A 50 -20.33 -1.87 -17.88
CA ASN A 50 -19.70 -3.17 -17.65
C ASN A 50 -18.17 -3.00 -17.66
N TYR A 51 -17.55 -3.01 -16.50
CA TYR A 51 -16.09 -3.03 -16.41
C TYR A 51 -15.63 -4.48 -16.35
N VAL A 52 -14.86 -4.93 -17.34
CA VAL A 52 -14.28 -6.28 -17.32
C VAL A 52 -13.16 -6.31 -16.29
N LYS A 53 -13.33 -7.13 -15.25
CA LYS A 53 -12.45 -7.17 -14.06
C LYS A 53 -11.75 -8.51 -13.87
N VAL A 54 -12.27 -9.57 -14.48
CA VAL A 54 -11.62 -10.89 -14.56
C VAL A 54 -11.51 -11.25 -16.03
N LEU A 55 -10.31 -11.64 -16.46
CA LEU A 55 -10.05 -12.20 -17.77
C LEU A 55 -8.91 -13.21 -17.64
N VAL A 56 -9.24 -14.49 -17.59
CA VAL A 56 -8.26 -15.57 -17.36
C VAL A 56 -8.49 -16.73 -18.33
N PRO A 57 -7.44 -17.48 -18.69
CA PRO A 57 -7.62 -18.72 -19.43
C PRO A 57 -8.42 -19.72 -18.59
N ARG A 58 -9.47 -20.30 -19.17
CA ARG A 58 -10.19 -21.44 -18.57
C ARG A 58 -9.53 -22.76 -19.00
N ASN A 59 -9.14 -22.83 -20.27
CA ASN A 59 -8.40 -23.92 -20.89
C ASN A 59 -7.66 -23.35 -22.13
N ASP A 60 -7.06 -24.21 -22.94
CA ASP A 60 -6.22 -23.82 -24.08
C ASP A 60 -6.98 -23.10 -25.21
N GLU A 61 -8.32 -23.17 -25.22
CA GLU A 61 -9.16 -22.62 -26.30
C GLU A 61 -10.08 -21.48 -25.84
N THR A 62 -10.34 -21.37 -24.53
CA THR A 62 -11.38 -20.49 -23.98
C THR A 62 -10.89 -19.59 -22.85
N LEU A 63 -11.35 -18.33 -22.90
CA LEU A 63 -11.20 -17.33 -21.86
C LEU A 63 -12.45 -17.31 -20.99
N PHE A 64 -12.26 -17.22 -19.68
CA PHE A 64 -13.32 -16.88 -18.74
C PHE A 64 -13.22 -15.40 -18.40
N ALA A 65 -14.29 -14.65 -18.68
CA ALA A 65 -14.35 -13.22 -18.44
C ALA A 65 -15.52 -12.89 -17.51
N CYS A 66 -15.28 -12.02 -16.53
CA CYS A 66 -16.33 -11.46 -15.69
C CYS A 66 -16.26 -9.93 -15.67
N GLY A 67 -17.42 -9.30 -15.64
CA GLY A 67 -17.54 -7.86 -15.55
C GLY A 67 -18.59 -7.40 -14.55
N THR A 68 -18.45 -6.16 -14.09
CA THR A 68 -19.33 -5.54 -13.09
C THR A 68 -20.77 -5.44 -13.56
N ASN A 69 -20.98 -5.38 -14.89
CA ASN A 69 -22.27 -5.35 -15.57
C ASN A 69 -23.30 -4.43 -14.89
N ALA A 70 -22.93 -3.16 -14.68
CA ALA A 70 -23.75 -2.15 -13.99
C ALA A 70 -24.21 -2.60 -12.59
N PHE A 71 -23.27 -3.00 -11.74
CA PHE A 71 -23.52 -3.52 -10.37
C PHE A 71 -24.39 -4.79 -10.35
N ASN A 72 -24.32 -5.60 -11.41
CA ASN A 72 -24.90 -6.94 -11.45
C ASN A 72 -23.87 -7.93 -12.02
N PRO A 73 -22.81 -8.26 -11.25
CA PRO A 73 -21.65 -8.98 -11.75
C PRO A 73 -22.05 -10.23 -12.50
N THR A 74 -21.50 -10.41 -13.69
CA THR A 74 -21.83 -11.51 -14.60
C THR A 74 -20.54 -12.06 -15.20
N CYS A 75 -20.53 -13.36 -15.53
CA CYS A 75 -19.41 -14.05 -16.14
C CYS A 75 -19.82 -14.78 -17.42
N ARG A 76 -18.90 -14.90 -18.38
CA ARG A 76 -19.08 -15.56 -19.68
C ARG A 76 -17.80 -16.27 -20.11
N ASN A 77 -17.93 -17.34 -20.88
CA ASN A 77 -16.80 -17.94 -21.59
C ASN A 77 -16.72 -17.40 -23.01
N TYR A 78 -15.52 -17.22 -23.54
CA TYR A 78 -15.26 -16.75 -24.90
C TYR A 78 -14.18 -17.61 -25.58
N LYS A 79 -14.30 -17.86 -26.87
CA LYS A 79 -13.20 -18.47 -27.64
C LYS A 79 -12.01 -17.51 -27.74
N MET A 80 -10.79 -17.99 -27.52
CA MET A 80 -9.57 -17.19 -27.65
C MET A 80 -9.34 -16.68 -29.09
N THR A 81 -9.78 -17.45 -30.08
CA THR A 81 -9.53 -17.19 -31.51
C THR A 81 -10.51 -16.18 -32.12
N SER A 82 -11.79 -16.23 -31.74
CA SER A 82 -12.85 -15.38 -32.33
C SER A 82 -13.46 -14.36 -31.37
N MET A 83 -13.21 -14.45 -30.06
CA MET A 83 -13.92 -13.68 -29.02
C MET A 83 -15.43 -13.88 -29.02
N GLU A 84 -15.92 -14.98 -29.58
CA GLU A 84 -17.34 -15.35 -29.54
C GLU A 84 -17.68 -16.04 -28.22
N GLN A 85 -18.85 -15.72 -27.68
CA GLN A 85 -19.32 -16.32 -26.44
C GLN A 85 -19.57 -17.83 -26.62
N VAL A 86 -19.17 -18.61 -25.62
CA VAL A 86 -19.40 -20.05 -25.54
C VAL A 86 -20.26 -20.36 -24.31
N GLY A 87 -21.34 -21.11 -24.52
CA GLY A 87 -22.25 -21.49 -23.45
C GLY A 87 -23.02 -20.32 -22.84
N GLU A 88 -23.63 -20.59 -21.69
CA GLU A 88 -24.52 -19.66 -21.00
C GLU A 88 -23.77 -18.68 -20.08
N GLU A 89 -24.46 -17.61 -19.72
CA GLU A 89 -23.98 -16.67 -18.69
C GLU A 89 -23.98 -17.33 -17.32
N VAL A 90 -22.95 -17.03 -16.54
CA VAL A 90 -22.80 -17.50 -15.17
C VAL A 90 -22.91 -16.31 -14.22
N VAL A 91 -23.56 -16.51 -13.08
CA VAL A 91 -23.67 -15.48 -12.03
C VAL A 91 -22.27 -15.04 -11.58
N GLY A 92 -22.02 -13.74 -11.57
CA GLY A 92 -20.69 -13.19 -11.21
C GLY A 92 -20.52 -12.88 -9.72
N GLN A 93 -21.56 -13.01 -8.89
CA GLN A 93 -21.47 -12.83 -7.45
C GLN A 93 -20.36 -13.72 -6.85
N ALA A 94 -19.53 -13.15 -5.97
CA ALA A 94 -18.32 -13.78 -5.40
C ALA A 94 -17.19 -14.11 -6.39
N ARG A 95 -17.38 -13.86 -7.70
CA ARG A 95 -16.38 -14.07 -8.77
C ARG A 95 -15.85 -12.77 -9.35
N CYS A 96 -16.68 -11.73 -9.33
CA CYS A 96 -16.40 -10.42 -9.88
C CYS A 96 -16.99 -9.34 -8.97
N PRO A 97 -16.32 -8.19 -8.79
CA PRO A 97 -16.82 -7.11 -7.94
C PRO A 97 -18.04 -6.42 -8.57
N PHE A 98 -18.80 -5.73 -7.72
CA PHE A 98 -19.92 -4.87 -8.14
C PHE A 98 -19.43 -3.53 -8.68
N GLU A 99 -18.38 -2.98 -8.07
CA GLU A 99 -17.78 -1.70 -8.44
C GLU A 99 -16.43 -1.89 -9.15
N SER A 100 -16.12 -1.00 -10.09
CA SER A 100 -14.87 -1.06 -10.85
C SER A 100 -13.63 -0.79 -9.99
N GLY A 101 -13.77 0.02 -8.93
CA GLY A 101 -12.69 0.35 -7.99
C GLY A 101 -12.41 -0.70 -6.92
N GLN A 102 -13.31 -1.69 -6.74
CA GLN A 102 -13.09 -2.77 -5.79
C GLN A 102 -11.97 -3.71 -6.28
N SER A 103 -11.17 -4.19 -5.34
CA SER A 103 -10.17 -5.22 -5.60
C SER A 103 -10.82 -6.55 -5.92
N ASN A 104 -10.19 -7.30 -6.81
CA ASN A 104 -10.59 -8.66 -7.13
C ASN A 104 -9.40 -9.47 -7.62
N VAL A 105 -9.48 -10.78 -7.39
CA VAL A 105 -8.54 -11.76 -7.93
C VAL A 105 -9.34 -12.96 -8.43
N GLY A 106 -8.89 -13.59 -9.50
CA GLY A 106 -9.47 -14.84 -9.99
C GLY A 106 -8.46 -15.67 -10.79
N LEU A 107 -8.47 -16.99 -10.63
CA LEU A 107 -7.72 -17.93 -11.47
C LEU A 107 -8.38 -19.31 -11.53
N PHE A 108 -8.05 -20.10 -12.54
CA PHE A 108 -8.34 -21.53 -12.57
C PHE A 108 -7.15 -22.34 -12.05
N ALA A 109 -7.41 -23.28 -11.14
CA ALA A 109 -6.41 -24.20 -10.61
C ALA A 109 -7.05 -25.56 -10.34
N GLY A 110 -6.44 -26.65 -10.80
CA GLY A 110 -6.96 -28.00 -10.55
C GLY A 110 -8.41 -28.24 -11.00
N GLY A 111 -8.85 -27.56 -12.07
CA GLY A 111 -10.22 -27.65 -12.61
C GLY A 111 -11.25 -26.71 -11.96
N ASP A 112 -10.90 -26.07 -10.83
CA ASP A 112 -11.80 -25.18 -10.10
C ASP A 112 -11.47 -23.70 -10.36
N PHE A 113 -12.48 -22.83 -10.30
CA PHE A 113 -12.29 -21.38 -10.31
C PHE A 113 -12.20 -20.83 -8.89
N TYR A 114 -11.05 -20.26 -8.56
CA TYR A 114 -10.77 -19.58 -7.30
C TYR A 114 -10.91 -18.07 -7.49
N SER A 115 -11.60 -17.40 -6.57
CA SER A 115 -11.79 -15.95 -6.62
C SER A 115 -11.73 -15.31 -5.24
N ALA A 116 -11.37 -14.03 -5.22
CA ALA A 116 -11.42 -13.23 -4.01
C ALA A 116 -11.96 -11.83 -4.33
N THR A 117 -13.13 -11.48 -3.78
CA THR A 117 -13.83 -10.22 -4.05
C THR A 117 -14.99 -10.03 -3.05
N MET A 118 -15.94 -9.15 -3.36
CA MET A 118 -17.15 -8.90 -2.56
C MET A 118 -18.34 -9.73 -3.04
N THR A 119 -19.21 -10.16 -2.13
CA THR A 119 -20.44 -10.89 -2.50
C THR A 119 -21.69 -10.02 -2.55
N ASP A 120 -21.67 -8.83 -1.97
CA ASP A 120 -22.84 -7.97 -1.84
C ASP A 120 -22.62 -6.58 -2.41
N PHE A 121 -23.72 -5.92 -2.77
CA PHE A 121 -23.72 -4.58 -3.34
C PHE A 121 -23.10 -3.52 -2.41
N LEU A 122 -23.21 -3.72 -1.09
CA LEU A 122 -22.66 -2.80 -0.07
C LEU A 122 -21.17 -3.06 0.24
N ALA A 123 -20.55 -4.05 -0.40
CA ALA A 123 -19.15 -4.43 -0.17
C ALA A 123 -18.82 -4.79 1.29
N SER A 124 -19.79 -5.37 2.01
CA SER A 124 -19.64 -5.76 3.42
C SER A 124 -19.16 -7.20 3.60
N ASP A 125 -19.43 -8.08 2.63
CA ASP A 125 -19.07 -9.49 2.66
C ASP A 125 -17.91 -9.77 1.68
N ALA A 126 -16.69 -9.48 2.13
CA ALA A 126 -15.47 -9.88 1.43
C ALA A 126 -15.22 -11.39 1.58
N VAL A 127 -14.87 -12.07 0.49
CA VAL A 127 -14.78 -13.53 0.46
C VAL A 127 -13.57 -14.01 -0.34
N ILE A 128 -12.96 -15.12 0.11
CA ILE A 128 -12.18 -16.02 -0.75
C ILE A 128 -13.05 -17.24 -1.04
N TYR A 129 -13.25 -17.53 -2.32
CA TYR A 129 -14.32 -18.37 -2.85
C TYR A 129 -13.79 -19.36 -3.88
N ARG A 130 -14.38 -20.56 -3.93
CA ARG A 130 -14.13 -21.53 -5.00
C ARG A 130 -15.43 -22.06 -5.56
N SER A 131 -15.49 -22.17 -6.88
CA SER A 131 -16.66 -22.67 -7.60
C SER A 131 -16.30 -23.16 -9.00
N LEU A 132 -17.31 -23.55 -9.79
CA LEU A 132 -17.15 -24.02 -11.18
C LEU A 132 -16.27 -25.27 -11.32
N GLY A 133 -16.10 -26.01 -10.22
CA GLY A 133 -15.53 -27.35 -10.20
C GLY A 133 -16.61 -28.38 -10.46
N ASP A 134 -16.35 -29.30 -11.39
CA ASP A 134 -17.26 -30.40 -11.69
C ASP A 134 -17.39 -31.32 -10.46
N ASP A 135 -18.62 -31.58 -10.03
CA ASP A 135 -18.96 -32.39 -8.84
C ASP A 135 -18.30 -31.95 -7.51
N ARG A 136 -17.71 -30.75 -7.48
CA ARG A 136 -17.05 -30.21 -6.29
C ARG A 136 -17.91 -29.21 -5.53
N PRO A 137 -17.87 -29.24 -4.19
CA PRO A 137 -18.60 -28.30 -3.39
C PRO A 137 -18.03 -26.88 -3.58
N VAL A 138 -18.95 -25.92 -3.68
CA VAL A 138 -18.63 -24.50 -3.52
C VAL A 138 -18.14 -24.27 -2.10
N LEU A 139 -16.99 -23.60 -1.97
CA LEU A 139 -16.39 -23.26 -0.68
C LEU A 139 -16.18 -21.76 -0.56
N ARG A 140 -16.30 -21.27 0.67
CA ARG A 140 -16.09 -19.85 1.00
C ARG A 140 -15.42 -19.67 2.36
N THR A 141 -14.85 -18.49 2.58
CA THR A 141 -14.47 -18.03 3.91
C THR A 141 -15.70 -17.76 4.78
N VAL A 142 -15.54 -17.89 6.10
CA VAL A 142 -16.61 -17.65 7.07
C VAL A 142 -17.09 -16.21 6.98
N LYS A 143 -18.41 -16.03 6.89
CA LYS A 143 -19.05 -14.73 6.69
C LYS A 143 -18.96 -13.89 7.96
N TYR A 144 -18.61 -12.61 7.81
CA TYR A 144 -18.56 -11.62 8.90
C TYR A 144 -17.63 -11.99 10.07
N ASP A 145 -16.65 -12.87 9.84
CA ASP A 145 -15.62 -13.19 10.82
C ASP A 145 -14.33 -12.42 10.51
N SER A 146 -14.05 -11.41 11.35
CA SER A 146 -12.88 -10.54 11.17
C SER A 146 -11.54 -11.25 11.44
N LYS A 147 -11.54 -12.40 12.13
CA LYS A 147 -10.32 -13.23 12.25
C LYS A 147 -9.95 -13.82 10.90
N TRP A 148 -10.93 -14.15 10.07
CA TRP A 148 -10.73 -14.69 8.73
C TRP A 148 -10.34 -13.59 7.75
N LEU A 149 -11.16 -12.55 7.61
CA LEU A 149 -10.91 -11.43 6.71
C LEU A 149 -11.47 -10.14 7.32
N ARG A 150 -10.66 -9.07 7.37
CA ARG A 150 -11.10 -7.77 7.91
C ARG A 150 -10.79 -6.62 6.96
N GLU A 151 -11.81 -6.17 6.22
CA GLU A 151 -11.69 -5.14 5.17
C GLU A 151 -10.49 -5.41 4.22
N PRO A 152 -10.43 -6.59 3.57
CA PRO A 152 -9.28 -6.95 2.75
C PRO A 152 -9.27 -6.20 1.41
N HIS A 153 -8.07 -5.94 0.92
CA HIS A 153 -7.77 -5.56 -0.46
C HIS A 153 -7.01 -6.71 -1.13
N PHE A 154 -7.65 -7.39 -2.07
CA PHE A 154 -7.09 -8.55 -2.75
C PHE A 154 -6.17 -8.13 -3.91
N LEU A 155 -4.95 -8.69 -3.95
CA LEU A 155 -3.91 -8.24 -4.90
C LEU A 155 -3.56 -9.30 -5.93
N HIS A 156 -3.29 -10.53 -5.48
CA HIS A 156 -2.83 -11.60 -6.38
C HIS A 156 -3.21 -12.98 -5.87
N ALA A 157 -3.20 -13.98 -6.75
CA ALA A 157 -3.29 -15.38 -6.34
C ALA A 157 -2.48 -16.29 -7.26
N ILE A 158 -1.99 -17.38 -6.70
CA ILE A 158 -0.99 -18.25 -7.31
C ILE A 158 -1.38 -19.71 -7.07
N ASP A 159 -1.37 -20.49 -8.15
CA ASP A 159 -1.39 -21.95 -8.11
C ASP A 159 0.04 -22.46 -7.84
N TYR A 160 0.29 -23.10 -6.70
CA TYR A 160 1.58 -23.70 -6.38
C TYR A 160 1.46 -24.93 -5.46
N GLY A 161 2.08 -26.05 -5.84
CA GLY A 161 2.05 -27.29 -5.05
C GLY A 161 0.63 -27.84 -4.85
N ASN A 162 0.27 -28.18 -3.61
CA ASN A 162 -1.07 -28.67 -3.24
C ASN A 162 -2.06 -27.53 -2.91
N TYR A 163 -1.62 -26.27 -3.03
CA TYR A 163 -2.33 -25.12 -2.52
C TYR A 163 -2.63 -24.06 -3.60
N VAL A 164 -3.60 -23.21 -3.29
CA VAL A 164 -3.75 -21.90 -3.92
C VAL A 164 -3.43 -20.84 -2.87
N TYR A 165 -2.50 -19.94 -3.20
CA TYR A 165 -2.12 -18.83 -2.33
C TYR A 165 -2.82 -17.56 -2.75
N PHE A 166 -3.31 -16.79 -1.79
CA PHE A 166 -3.92 -15.49 -1.98
C PHE A 166 -3.09 -14.42 -1.27
N PHE A 167 -2.75 -13.37 -1.98
CA PHE A 167 -2.02 -12.23 -1.46
C PHE A 167 -2.98 -11.05 -1.34
N LEU A 168 -3.07 -10.51 -0.12
CA LEU A 168 -3.98 -9.42 0.20
C LEU A 168 -3.35 -8.48 1.23
N SER A 169 -3.93 -7.30 1.41
CA SER A 169 -3.72 -6.50 2.60
C SER A 169 -5.04 -6.37 3.36
N GLU A 170 -5.01 -6.26 4.68
CA GLU A 170 -6.20 -6.16 5.51
C GLU A 170 -5.89 -5.39 6.80
N ILE A 171 -6.93 -5.05 7.57
CA ILE A 171 -6.74 -4.49 8.91
C ILE A 171 -6.23 -5.58 9.85
N ALA A 172 -5.09 -5.34 10.48
CA ALA A 172 -4.46 -6.24 11.42
C ALA A 172 -5.25 -6.36 12.72
N VAL A 173 -5.88 -7.52 12.93
CA VAL A 173 -6.60 -7.84 14.18
C VAL A 173 -5.65 -7.90 15.38
N GLU A 174 -4.40 -8.30 15.15
CA GLU A 174 -3.34 -8.40 16.17
C GLU A 174 -2.79 -7.06 16.65
N TYR A 175 -3.18 -5.96 15.99
CA TYR A 175 -2.69 -4.61 16.31
C TYR A 175 -3.79 -3.63 16.68
N THR A 176 -5.05 -4.08 16.78
CA THR A 176 -6.21 -3.21 16.95
C THR A 176 -6.17 -2.36 18.22
N ALA A 177 -5.49 -2.81 19.28
CA ALA A 177 -5.36 -2.09 20.55
C ALA A 177 -4.56 -0.77 20.42
N LEU A 178 -3.70 -0.66 19.41
CA LEU A 178 -2.85 0.51 19.14
C LEU A 178 -3.37 1.39 17.99
N GLY A 179 -4.50 1.00 17.38
CA GLY A 179 -5.12 1.72 16.26
C GLY A 179 -5.37 0.84 15.04
N LYS A 180 -5.89 1.45 13.96
CA LYS A 180 -6.12 0.79 12.68
C LYS A 180 -4.80 0.74 11.90
N MET A 181 -4.19 -0.45 11.85
CA MET A 181 -3.01 -0.72 11.02
C MET A 181 -3.35 -1.72 9.92
N VAL A 182 -2.82 -1.49 8.71
CA VAL A 182 -2.98 -2.42 7.57
C VAL A 182 -1.74 -3.28 7.47
N PHE A 183 -1.90 -4.60 7.39
CA PHE A 183 -0.82 -5.55 7.12
C PHE A 183 -1.06 -6.33 5.83
N SER A 184 0.03 -6.61 5.12
CA SER A 184 0.03 -7.53 3.98
C SER A 184 0.10 -8.97 4.45
N ARG A 185 -0.67 -9.83 3.79
CA ARG A 185 -0.82 -11.24 4.09
C ARG A 185 -0.59 -12.10 2.87
N VAL A 186 -0.09 -13.30 3.13
CA VAL A 186 -0.29 -14.46 2.29
C VAL A 186 -1.25 -15.40 3.00
N ALA A 187 -2.28 -15.85 2.30
CA ALA A 187 -3.20 -16.89 2.76
C ALA A 187 -3.09 -18.10 1.84
N ARG A 188 -3.42 -19.30 2.33
CA ARG A 188 -3.44 -20.52 1.51
C ARG A 188 -4.71 -21.33 1.75
N VAL A 189 -5.11 -22.11 0.75
CA VAL A 189 -6.16 -23.14 0.83
C VAL A 189 -5.72 -24.37 0.05
N CYS A 190 -6.12 -25.56 0.48
CA CYS A 190 -5.88 -26.82 -0.22
C CYS A 190 -6.73 -26.91 -1.48
N LYS A 191 -6.12 -27.34 -2.58
CA LYS A 191 -6.86 -27.54 -3.84
C LYS A 191 -7.93 -28.63 -3.75
N ASN A 192 -7.70 -29.65 -2.93
CA ASN A 192 -8.60 -30.79 -2.73
C ASN A 192 -9.55 -30.64 -1.53
N ASP A 193 -9.65 -29.44 -0.93
CA ASP A 193 -10.59 -29.17 0.16
C ASP A 193 -12.03 -29.43 -0.33
N ASN A 194 -12.84 -30.12 0.48
CA ASN A 194 -14.24 -30.43 0.18
C ASN A 194 -15.20 -29.85 1.22
N GLY A 195 -14.71 -28.97 2.09
CA GLY A 195 -15.47 -28.45 3.23
C GLY A 195 -15.35 -29.36 4.44
N GLY A 196 -15.90 -28.89 5.56
CA GLY A 196 -15.85 -29.58 6.84
C GLY A 196 -16.93 -30.64 7.01
N SER A 197 -17.03 -31.18 8.22
CA SER A 197 -18.09 -32.09 8.59
C SER A 197 -19.46 -31.38 8.58
N PRO A 198 -20.58 -32.11 8.53
CA PRO A 198 -21.92 -31.51 8.66
C PRO A 198 -22.13 -30.69 9.94
N ARG A 199 -21.27 -30.85 10.95
CA ARG A 199 -21.34 -30.16 12.24
C ARG A 199 -20.49 -28.89 12.27
N VAL A 200 -19.35 -28.88 11.57
CA VAL A 200 -18.37 -27.79 11.64
C VAL A 200 -17.81 -27.50 10.24
N LEU A 201 -17.89 -26.23 9.81
CA LEU A 201 -17.36 -25.75 8.53
C LEU A 201 -17.96 -26.44 7.28
N ASP A 202 -19.22 -26.90 7.33
CA ASP A 202 -19.94 -27.35 6.13
C ASP A 202 -19.99 -26.20 5.09
N ARG A 203 -19.52 -26.47 3.87
CA ARG A 203 -19.33 -25.50 2.76
C ARG A 203 -18.34 -24.34 3.04
N TYR A 204 -17.54 -24.42 4.09
CA TYR A 204 -16.47 -23.46 4.37
C TYR A 204 -15.09 -24.12 4.23
N TRP A 205 -14.05 -23.32 3.99
CA TRP A 205 -12.69 -23.84 3.93
C TRP A 205 -12.28 -24.54 5.23
N THR A 206 -11.62 -25.69 5.10
CA THR A 206 -11.02 -26.45 6.23
C THR A 206 -9.50 -26.30 6.29
N SER A 207 -8.95 -25.54 5.34
CA SER A 207 -7.51 -25.36 5.14
C SER A 207 -7.08 -23.89 5.08
N PHE A 208 -8.00 -22.94 5.30
CA PHE A 208 -7.71 -21.51 5.25
C PHE A 208 -6.82 -21.08 6.41
N LEU A 209 -5.59 -20.68 6.09
CA LEU A 209 -4.64 -20.06 7.00
C LEU A 209 -4.03 -18.82 6.35
N LYS A 210 -3.65 -17.82 7.16
CA LYS A 210 -2.95 -16.61 6.70
C LYS A 210 -1.78 -16.22 7.60
N ALA A 211 -0.75 -15.62 7.02
CA ALA A 211 0.44 -15.14 7.70
C ALA A 211 0.81 -13.73 7.24
N ARG A 212 1.48 -12.95 8.10
CA ARG A 212 2.02 -11.62 7.74
C ARG A 212 3.19 -11.77 6.78
N LEU A 213 3.28 -10.89 5.78
CA LEU A 213 4.50 -10.71 4.97
C LEU A 213 5.36 -9.61 5.61
N ASN A 214 6.63 -9.90 5.90
CA ASN A 214 7.56 -8.95 6.50
C ASN A 214 8.50 -8.36 5.45
N CYS A 215 8.17 -7.15 4.98
CA CYS A 215 9.05 -6.33 4.17
C CYS A 215 9.53 -5.14 5.02
N SER A 216 10.71 -5.26 5.63
CA SER A 216 11.25 -4.24 6.53
C SER A 216 12.75 -4.03 6.36
N VAL A 217 13.21 -2.81 6.60
CA VAL A 217 14.63 -2.48 6.66
C VAL A 217 15.12 -2.73 8.09
N PRO A 218 16.14 -3.57 8.29
CA PRO A 218 16.70 -3.83 9.61
C PRO A 218 17.48 -2.62 10.13
N GLY A 219 17.49 -2.44 11.45
CA GLY A 219 18.18 -1.40 12.20
C GLY A 219 17.93 -1.56 13.70
N ASP A 220 18.29 -0.58 14.52
CA ASP A 220 17.97 -0.59 15.97
C ASP A 220 16.46 -0.72 16.21
N SER A 221 15.66 -0.20 15.27
CA SER A 221 14.24 -0.47 15.13
C SER A 221 13.92 -0.72 13.67
N PHE A 222 13.08 -1.72 13.41
CA PHE A 222 12.67 -2.07 12.05
C PHE A 222 11.78 -0.99 11.44
N PHE A 223 12.05 -0.61 10.19
CA PHE A 223 11.17 0.23 9.39
C PHE A 223 10.36 -0.64 8.42
N TYR A 224 9.03 -0.65 8.55
CA TYR A 224 8.15 -1.56 7.81
C TYR A 224 7.49 -0.89 6.59
N PHE A 225 7.43 -1.64 5.49
CA PHE A 225 6.57 -1.36 4.34
C PHE A 225 5.42 -2.36 4.36
N ASP A 226 4.34 -2.02 5.06
CA ASP A 226 3.29 -2.97 5.40
C ASP A 226 2.22 -3.19 4.30
N VAL A 227 2.14 -2.32 3.29
CA VAL A 227 1.03 -2.32 2.31
C VAL A 227 1.50 -2.77 0.93
N LEU A 228 1.23 -4.01 0.57
CA LEU A 228 1.49 -4.61 -0.74
C LEU A 228 0.64 -3.91 -1.82
N GLN A 229 1.25 -3.63 -2.97
CA GLN A 229 0.62 -2.97 -4.13
C GLN A 229 0.51 -3.87 -5.35
N SER A 230 1.52 -4.72 -5.59
CA SER A 230 1.58 -5.64 -6.73
C SER A 230 2.57 -6.76 -6.44
N LEU A 231 2.36 -7.92 -7.04
CA LEU A 231 3.15 -9.14 -6.83
C LEU A 231 3.32 -9.88 -8.16
N THR A 232 4.47 -10.50 -8.36
CA THR A 232 4.71 -11.38 -9.52
C THR A 232 4.05 -12.76 -9.32
N ASN A 233 3.93 -13.51 -10.42
CA ASN A 233 3.85 -14.98 -10.35
C ASN A 233 5.15 -15.57 -9.76
N VAL A 234 5.16 -16.89 -9.55
CA VAL A 234 6.36 -17.59 -9.05
C VAL A 234 7.49 -17.49 -10.09
N LEU A 235 8.63 -17.00 -9.64
CA LEU A 235 9.86 -16.87 -10.41
C LEU A 235 10.93 -17.79 -9.82
N GLN A 236 11.91 -18.17 -10.64
CA GLN A 236 13.09 -18.89 -10.18
C GLN A 236 14.21 -17.88 -9.91
N ILE A 237 14.43 -17.55 -8.64
CA ILE A 237 15.49 -16.62 -8.20
C ILE A 237 16.52 -17.43 -7.42
N ASN A 238 17.78 -17.40 -7.86
CA ASN A 238 18.85 -18.24 -7.29
C ASN A 238 18.48 -19.73 -7.25
N GLN A 239 17.78 -20.23 -8.28
CA GLN A 239 17.26 -21.61 -8.36
C GLN A 239 16.25 -21.98 -7.24
N ARG A 240 15.72 -21.00 -6.52
CA ARG A 240 14.70 -21.18 -5.48
C ARG A 240 13.40 -20.47 -5.92
N PRO A 241 12.23 -21.13 -5.86
CA PRO A 241 10.96 -20.51 -6.22
C PRO A 241 10.64 -19.34 -5.29
N ALA A 242 10.37 -18.17 -5.86
CA ALA A 242 10.11 -16.94 -5.12
C ALA A 242 9.05 -16.07 -5.79
N VAL A 243 8.35 -15.28 -4.98
CA VAL A 243 7.49 -14.18 -5.45
C VAL A 243 8.14 -12.85 -5.09
N VAL A 244 7.97 -11.84 -5.95
CA VAL A 244 8.51 -10.50 -5.72
C VAL A 244 7.37 -9.50 -5.66
N GLY A 245 7.33 -8.69 -4.61
CA GLY A 245 6.26 -7.74 -4.36
C GLY A 245 6.74 -6.32 -4.12
N VAL A 246 5.92 -5.37 -4.55
CA VAL A 246 6.07 -3.94 -4.24
C VAL A 246 5.24 -3.61 -3.02
N PHE A 247 5.86 -3.01 -2.03
CA PHE A 247 5.24 -2.59 -0.78
C PHE A 247 5.39 -1.08 -0.60
N THR A 248 4.44 -0.48 0.10
CA THR A 248 4.46 0.93 0.45
C THR A 248 4.23 1.12 1.94
N THR A 249 4.61 2.30 2.42
CA THR A 249 4.21 2.79 3.74
C THR A 249 2.69 3.04 3.81
N GLN A 250 2.15 3.14 5.03
CA GLN A 250 0.74 3.41 5.31
C GLN A 250 0.26 4.70 4.61
N ALA A 251 -1.05 4.85 4.37
CA ALA A 251 -1.61 5.98 3.60
C ALA A 251 -1.27 7.36 4.19
N ASN A 252 -1.34 7.51 5.51
CA ASN A 252 -1.11 8.78 6.23
C ASN A 252 0.32 8.88 6.82
N SER A 253 1.30 8.28 6.16
CA SER A 253 2.71 8.31 6.58
C SER A 253 3.58 8.93 5.50
N ILE A 254 4.85 9.20 5.82
CA ILE A 254 5.82 9.68 4.83
C ILE A 254 5.86 8.65 3.67
N PRO A 255 5.66 9.08 2.41
CA PRO A 255 5.65 8.18 1.27
C PRO A 255 6.97 7.41 1.15
N GLY A 256 6.88 6.09 1.12
CA GLY A 256 8.01 5.23 0.86
C GLY A 256 7.54 3.96 0.15
N SER A 257 8.38 3.45 -0.74
CA SER A 257 8.17 2.17 -1.42
C SER A 257 9.38 1.26 -1.25
N ALA A 258 9.13 -0.04 -1.27
CA ALA A 258 10.14 -1.08 -1.19
C ALA A 258 9.77 -2.26 -2.07
N VAL A 259 10.77 -3.03 -2.50
CA VAL A 259 10.59 -4.28 -3.21
C VAL A 259 11.19 -5.41 -2.38
N CYS A 260 10.37 -6.41 -2.05
CA CYS A 260 10.79 -7.58 -1.29
C CYS A 260 10.50 -8.86 -2.09
N ALA A 261 11.41 -9.83 -2.00
CA ALA A 261 11.18 -11.18 -2.50
C ALA A 261 10.86 -12.11 -1.33
N PHE A 262 10.03 -13.12 -1.54
CA PHE A 262 9.69 -14.15 -0.54
C PHE A 262 9.81 -15.52 -1.19
N TYR A 263 10.59 -16.41 -0.60
CA TYR A 263 10.71 -17.77 -1.11
C TYR A 263 9.51 -18.61 -0.72
N MET A 264 9.04 -19.46 -1.64
CA MET A 264 7.80 -20.24 -1.44
C MET A 264 7.92 -21.27 -0.31
N ASP A 265 9.11 -21.81 -0.09
CA ASP A 265 9.40 -22.71 1.03
C ASP A 265 9.49 -21.98 2.37
N ASP A 266 9.93 -20.72 2.42
CA ASP A 266 9.84 -19.89 3.64
C ASP A 266 8.36 -19.58 3.99
N ILE A 267 7.52 -19.36 2.97
CA ILE A 267 6.06 -19.24 3.14
C ILE A 267 5.48 -20.53 3.73
N GLU A 268 5.83 -21.69 3.16
CA GLU A 268 5.37 -23.00 3.65
C GLU A 268 5.85 -23.31 5.07
N ARG A 269 7.10 -22.95 5.40
CA ARG A 269 7.65 -23.10 6.75
C ARG A 269 6.79 -22.37 7.78
N VAL A 270 6.36 -21.13 7.48
CA VAL A 270 5.52 -20.34 8.39
C VAL A 270 4.15 -20.98 8.61
N PHE A 271 3.53 -21.55 7.57
CA PHE A 271 2.26 -22.25 7.73
C PHE A 271 2.38 -23.58 8.50
N ASN A 272 3.58 -24.14 8.62
CA ASN A 272 3.89 -25.27 9.50
C ASN A 272 4.30 -24.81 10.91
N GLY A 273 4.43 -23.51 11.15
CA GLY A 273 4.76 -22.90 12.44
C GLY A 273 3.54 -22.72 13.35
N LYS A 274 3.72 -22.02 14.47
CA LYS A 274 2.69 -21.85 15.51
C LYS A 274 1.52 -20.98 15.04
N PHE A 275 0.32 -21.29 15.53
CA PHE A 275 -0.86 -20.45 15.37
C PHE A 275 -0.83 -19.28 16.35
N LYS A 276 -1.55 -18.21 16.03
CA LYS A 276 -1.70 -17.03 16.89
C LYS A 276 -3.07 -17.01 17.54
N GLU A 277 -3.11 -16.81 18.85
CA GLU A 277 -4.34 -16.69 19.62
C GLU A 277 -4.49 -15.35 20.33
N GLN A 278 -5.75 -15.00 20.58
CA GLN A 278 -6.13 -13.97 21.54
C GLN A 278 -7.06 -14.63 22.57
N ARG A 279 -6.57 -14.83 23.80
CA ARG A 279 -7.30 -15.59 24.84
C ARG A 279 -8.59 -14.90 25.27
N THR A 280 -8.53 -13.57 25.40
CA THR A 280 -9.65 -12.68 25.68
C THR A 280 -9.56 -11.44 24.78
N SER A 281 -10.66 -10.70 24.60
CA SER A 281 -10.70 -9.50 23.75
C SER A 281 -9.64 -8.44 24.12
N ASP A 282 -9.25 -8.42 25.40
CA ASP A 282 -8.35 -7.40 25.96
C ASP A 282 -6.92 -7.95 26.14
N SER A 283 -6.71 -9.25 25.94
CA SER A 283 -5.39 -9.87 26.03
C SER A 283 -4.53 -9.57 24.81
N SER A 284 -3.22 -9.55 25.02
CA SER A 284 -2.25 -9.52 23.92
C SER A 284 -2.32 -10.82 23.12
N TRP A 285 -1.98 -10.73 21.84
CA TRP A 285 -1.89 -11.88 20.97
C TRP A 285 -0.64 -12.70 21.29
N THR A 286 -0.80 -14.01 21.44
CA THR A 286 0.29 -14.93 21.83
C THR A 286 0.30 -16.18 20.96
N PRO A 287 1.45 -16.85 20.80
CA PRO A 287 1.50 -18.14 20.12
C PRO A 287 0.70 -19.21 20.88
N VAL A 288 -0.05 -20.02 20.14
CA VAL A 288 -0.72 -21.22 20.67
C VAL A 288 0.34 -22.27 21.04
N PRO A 289 0.30 -22.85 22.25
CA PRO A 289 1.16 -23.98 22.62
C PRO A 289 0.92 -25.20 21.72
N GLU A 290 1.98 -25.92 21.34
CA GLU A 290 1.88 -27.05 20.40
C GLU A 290 1.04 -28.20 20.99
N GLU A 291 0.99 -28.33 22.32
CA GLU A 291 0.19 -29.33 23.03
C GLU A 291 -1.32 -29.13 22.86
N GLN A 292 -1.75 -27.93 22.48
CA GLN A 292 -3.16 -27.60 22.23
C GLN A 292 -3.54 -27.73 20.76
N VAL A 293 -2.58 -28.00 19.87
CA VAL A 293 -2.84 -28.16 18.43
C VAL A 293 -3.39 -29.57 18.18
N PRO A 294 -4.62 -29.72 17.66
CA PRO A 294 -5.23 -31.03 17.45
C PRO A 294 -4.57 -31.80 16.30
N ARG A 295 -4.89 -33.10 16.20
CA ARG A 295 -4.44 -33.98 15.12
C ARG A 295 -5.62 -34.43 14.24
N PRO A 296 -5.48 -34.52 12.90
CA PRO A 296 -4.31 -34.10 12.11
C PRO A 296 -4.07 -32.58 12.21
N ARG A 297 -2.86 -32.11 11.90
CA ARG A 297 -2.51 -30.69 12.06
C ARG A 297 -3.45 -29.80 11.21
N PRO A 298 -4.14 -28.82 11.81
CA PRO A 298 -4.97 -27.85 11.09
C PRO A 298 -4.26 -27.22 9.89
N GLY A 299 -4.93 -27.19 8.74
CA GLY A 299 -4.38 -26.63 7.49
C GLY A 299 -3.62 -27.62 6.61
N THR A 300 -3.46 -28.88 7.04
CA THR A 300 -2.92 -29.97 6.21
C THR A 300 -3.99 -30.48 5.25
N CYS A 301 -3.63 -30.77 3.99
CA CYS A 301 -4.57 -31.29 3.01
C CYS A 301 -4.90 -32.76 3.29
N ALA A 302 -6.16 -33.17 3.08
CA ALA A 302 -6.55 -34.57 3.19
C ALA A 302 -5.75 -35.44 2.21
N GLY A 303 -5.27 -36.60 2.65
CA GLY A 303 -4.43 -37.51 1.88
C GLY A 303 -2.95 -37.13 1.83
N ASP A 304 -2.53 -36.08 2.54
CA ASP A 304 -1.15 -35.59 2.55
C ASP A 304 -0.54 -35.64 3.96
N GLY A 305 0.75 -36.02 4.04
CA GLY A 305 1.54 -36.04 5.26
C GLY A 305 0.80 -36.58 6.50
N PRO A 306 0.70 -35.79 7.59
CA PRO A 306 -0.01 -36.18 8.82
C PRO A 306 -1.52 -36.44 8.67
N ALA A 307 -2.11 -36.11 7.53
CA ALA A 307 -3.52 -36.31 7.20
C ALA A 307 -3.72 -37.38 6.11
N SER A 308 -2.72 -38.22 5.86
CA SER A 308 -2.76 -39.30 4.86
C SER A 308 -3.87 -40.32 5.08
N ASP A 309 -4.29 -40.54 6.33
CA ASP A 309 -5.39 -41.45 6.67
C ASP A 309 -6.78 -40.94 6.27
N TYR A 310 -6.93 -39.64 5.97
CA TYR A 310 -8.19 -39.02 5.60
C TYR A 310 -8.31 -38.90 4.10
N LYS A 311 -9.39 -39.45 3.51
CA LYS A 311 -9.60 -39.37 2.05
C LYS A 311 -10.19 -38.03 1.61
N SER A 312 -10.91 -37.37 2.51
CA SER A 312 -11.57 -36.09 2.26
C SER A 312 -11.59 -35.25 3.52
N SER A 313 -11.62 -33.91 3.38
CA SER A 313 -11.71 -32.99 4.51
C SER A 313 -13.03 -33.10 5.29
N VAL A 314 -14.07 -33.68 4.68
CA VAL A 314 -15.37 -33.96 5.34
C VAL A 314 -15.22 -34.97 6.49
N GLU A 315 -14.18 -35.81 6.43
CA GLU A 315 -13.88 -36.84 7.44
C GLU A 315 -13.04 -36.28 8.60
N PHE A 316 -12.64 -35.01 8.56
CA PHE A 316 -11.82 -34.42 9.60
C PHE A 316 -12.55 -34.35 10.95
N PRO A 317 -11.83 -34.56 12.09
CA PRO A 317 -12.42 -34.44 13.41
C PRO A 317 -12.95 -33.03 13.69
N ASP A 318 -14.11 -32.94 14.35
CA ASP A 318 -14.74 -31.66 14.70
C ASP A 318 -13.85 -30.75 15.56
N GLU A 319 -13.00 -31.34 16.41
CA GLU A 319 -12.02 -30.60 17.23
C GLU A 319 -11.01 -29.84 16.35
N MET A 320 -10.47 -30.52 15.33
CA MET A 320 -9.55 -29.92 14.35
C MET A 320 -10.24 -28.80 13.55
N LEU A 321 -11.46 -29.07 13.07
CA LEU A 321 -12.25 -28.08 12.31
C LEU A 321 -12.64 -26.86 13.15
N THR A 322 -12.95 -27.05 14.44
CA THR A 322 -13.27 -25.96 15.36
C THR A 322 -12.03 -25.13 15.68
N PHE A 323 -10.87 -25.78 15.79
CA PHE A 323 -9.59 -25.12 15.97
C PHE A 323 -9.26 -24.22 14.77
N ILE A 324 -9.24 -24.75 13.54
CA ILE A 324 -8.86 -23.94 12.37
C ILE A 324 -9.82 -22.77 12.15
N LYS A 325 -11.11 -22.97 12.44
CA LYS A 325 -12.11 -21.90 12.42
C LYS A 325 -11.76 -20.74 13.35
N SER A 326 -11.20 -21.05 14.52
CA SER A 326 -10.91 -20.08 15.58
C SER A 326 -9.54 -19.42 15.46
N TYR A 327 -8.58 -20.11 14.82
CA TYR A 327 -7.17 -19.72 14.73
C TYR A 327 -6.64 -19.71 13.27
N PRO A 328 -7.20 -18.89 12.36
CA PRO A 328 -6.74 -18.83 10.97
C PRO A 328 -5.42 -18.06 10.77
N LEU A 329 -4.89 -17.36 11.79
CA LEU A 329 -3.70 -16.52 11.70
C LEU A 329 -2.46 -17.22 12.27
N MET A 330 -1.36 -17.23 11.52
CA MET A 330 -0.07 -17.74 11.98
C MET A 330 0.66 -16.72 12.88
N ASP A 331 1.46 -17.22 13.83
CA ASP A 331 2.20 -16.38 14.77
C ASP A 331 3.38 -15.67 14.10
N GLU A 332 4.17 -16.43 13.34
CA GLU A 332 5.31 -15.92 12.60
C GLU A 332 4.90 -15.10 11.37
N ALA A 333 5.76 -14.14 11.01
CA ALA A 333 5.71 -13.46 9.73
C ALA A 333 6.68 -14.12 8.76
N VAL A 334 6.32 -14.16 7.47
CA VAL A 334 7.21 -14.60 6.41
C VAL A 334 8.27 -13.54 6.19
N SER A 335 9.53 -13.87 6.49
CA SER A 335 10.68 -13.01 6.21
C SER A 335 10.90 -12.82 4.71
N SER A 336 11.28 -11.61 4.33
CA SER A 336 11.79 -11.35 2.98
C SER A 336 13.16 -12.02 2.77
N ALA A 337 13.49 -12.32 1.51
CA ALA A 337 14.78 -12.85 1.13
C ALA A 337 15.91 -11.92 1.62
N ASN A 338 16.90 -12.51 2.32
CA ASN A 338 18.00 -11.79 2.98
C ASN A 338 17.57 -10.82 4.11
N ASP A 339 16.35 -10.97 4.64
CA ASP A 339 15.78 -10.17 5.75
C ASP A 339 15.82 -8.65 5.51
N ARG A 340 15.70 -8.22 4.25
CA ARG A 340 15.66 -6.81 3.85
C ARG A 340 15.03 -6.63 2.47
N PRO A 341 14.57 -5.41 2.11
CA PRO A 341 14.13 -5.13 0.76
C PRO A 341 15.32 -5.12 -0.20
N CYS A 342 15.10 -5.64 -1.40
CA CYS A 342 16.10 -5.60 -2.45
C CYS A 342 16.24 -4.22 -3.10
N PHE A 343 15.21 -3.37 -3.01
CA PHE A 343 15.21 -2.00 -3.50
C PHE A 343 14.28 -1.15 -2.61
N THR A 344 14.68 0.09 -2.32
CA THR A 344 13.87 1.05 -1.57
C THR A 344 13.86 2.41 -2.28
N ARG A 345 12.74 3.12 -2.18
CA ARG A 345 12.55 4.47 -2.70
C ARG A 345 11.77 5.29 -1.68
N THR A 346 12.49 6.11 -0.92
CA THR A 346 11.94 6.97 0.14
C THR A 346 12.14 8.46 -0.12
N SER A 347 12.99 8.83 -1.09
CA SER A 347 13.27 10.21 -1.48
C SER A 347 12.25 10.80 -2.47
N SER A 348 11.24 10.01 -2.88
CA SER A 348 10.23 10.43 -3.84
C SER A 348 8.87 10.58 -3.18
N ARG A 349 8.06 11.51 -3.69
CA ARG A 349 6.66 11.68 -3.26
C ARG A 349 5.74 10.62 -3.90
N SER A 350 6.13 10.03 -5.03
CA SER A 350 5.35 9.00 -5.71
C SER A 350 5.60 7.62 -5.14
N LYS A 351 4.54 6.80 -5.09
CA LYS A 351 4.62 5.41 -4.65
C LYS A 351 4.74 4.49 -5.85
N LEU A 352 5.46 3.38 -5.66
CA LEU A 352 5.51 2.31 -6.64
C LEU A 352 4.20 1.50 -6.57
N THR A 353 3.68 1.11 -7.72
CA THR A 353 2.36 0.48 -7.87
C THR A 353 2.41 -0.88 -8.54
N GLN A 354 3.29 -1.09 -9.52
CA GLN A 354 3.31 -2.29 -10.36
C GLN A 354 4.72 -2.86 -10.50
N ILE A 355 4.83 -4.17 -10.72
CA ILE A 355 6.11 -4.85 -10.93
C ILE A 355 6.01 -5.95 -11.99
N VAL A 356 7.01 -6.01 -12.87
CA VAL A 356 7.35 -7.19 -13.68
C VAL A 356 8.85 -7.42 -13.62
N VAL A 357 9.27 -8.69 -13.73
CA VAL A 357 10.66 -9.09 -13.52
C VAL A 357 11.13 -10.00 -14.65
N ASP A 358 12.29 -9.70 -15.21
CA ASP A 358 13.06 -10.63 -16.05
C ASP A 358 14.18 -11.25 -15.23
N VAL A 359 14.08 -12.55 -14.92
CA VAL A 359 15.13 -13.32 -14.22
C VAL A 359 16.25 -13.83 -15.15
N SER A 360 16.13 -13.59 -16.45
CA SER A 360 16.98 -14.17 -17.50
C SER A 360 17.54 -13.11 -18.45
N ALA A 361 17.81 -11.91 -17.93
CA ALA A 361 18.27 -10.79 -18.73
C ALA A 361 19.76 -10.94 -19.11
N GLY A 362 20.12 -10.35 -20.25
CA GLY A 362 21.48 -10.29 -20.77
C GLY A 362 21.93 -11.53 -21.56
N PRO A 363 23.15 -11.49 -22.14
CA PRO A 363 23.61 -12.52 -23.09
C PRO A 363 23.70 -13.92 -22.48
N ASN A 364 24.08 -14.01 -21.19
CA ASN A 364 24.22 -15.27 -20.48
C ASN A 364 22.95 -15.67 -19.70
N LYS A 365 21.89 -14.85 -19.76
CA LYS A 365 20.64 -15.06 -19.03
C LYS A 365 20.81 -15.23 -17.51
N ASP A 366 21.75 -14.49 -16.95
CA ASP A 366 22.22 -14.57 -15.56
C ASP A 366 21.88 -13.31 -14.73
N HIS A 367 21.27 -12.29 -15.36
CA HIS A 367 20.90 -11.07 -14.67
C HIS A 367 19.39 -11.02 -14.38
N THR A 368 19.04 -10.49 -13.21
CA THR A 368 17.65 -10.18 -12.87
C THR A 368 17.38 -8.69 -13.01
N VAL A 369 16.40 -8.30 -13.84
CA VAL A 369 15.98 -6.90 -14.03
C VAL A 369 14.51 -6.75 -13.63
N MET A 370 14.23 -5.77 -12.79
CA MET A 370 12.89 -5.40 -12.36
C MET A 370 12.45 -4.12 -13.06
N PHE A 371 11.20 -4.09 -13.50
CA PHE A 371 10.53 -2.89 -13.99
C PHE A 371 9.42 -2.52 -13.00
N LEU A 372 9.49 -1.31 -12.46
CA LEU A 372 8.64 -0.83 -11.38
C LEU A 372 7.83 0.38 -11.86
N GLY A 373 6.51 0.25 -11.92
CA GLY A 373 5.61 1.35 -12.26
C GLY A 373 5.27 2.19 -11.03
N SER A 374 4.94 3.48 -11.22
CA SER A 374 4.56 4.40 -10.15
C SER A 374 3.18 5.04 -10.35
N ASP A 375 2.67 5.68 -9.30
CA ASP A 375 1.43 6.46 -9.33
C ASP A 375 1.53 7.81 -10.08
N ASP A 376 2.74 8.24 -10.43
CA ASP A 376 3.02 9.46 -11.22
C ASP A 376 3.42 9.18 -12.69
N GLY A 377 3.28 7.93 -13.15
CA GLY A 377 3.44 7.55 -14.56
C GLY A 377 4.88 7.30 -15.00
N ARG A 378 5.77 7.04 -14.04
CA ARG A 378 7.15 6.66 -14.29
C ARG A 378 7.33 5.14 -14.25
N VAL A 379 8.34 4.67 -14.96
CA VAL A 379 8.82 3.29 -14.90
C VAL A 379 10.30 3.30 -14.55
N LEU A 380 10.62 2.66 -13.42
CA LEU A 380 11.99 2.48 -12.95
C LEU A 380 12.49 1.12 -13.42
N LYS A 381 13.69 1.11 -13.99
CA LYS A 381 14.40 -0.11 -14.39
C LYS A 381 15.52 -0.36 -13.40
N VAL A 382 15.47 -1.47 -12.70
CA VAL A 382 16.38 -1.80 -11.60
C VAL A 382 17.09 -3.12 -11.89
N LEU A 383 18.41 -3.11 -11.84
CA LEU A 383 19.22 -4.33 -11.83
C LEU A 383 19.22 -4.90 -10.41
N ALA A 384 18.56 -6.03 -10.25
CA ALA A 384 18.47 -6.71 -8.97
C ALA A 384 19.72 -7.56 -8.73
N ARG A 385 20.34 -7.38 -7.56
CA ARG A 385 21.43 -8.24 -7.06
C ARG A 385 20.88 -9.07 -5.91
N MET A 386 20.49 -10.29 -6.23
CA MET A 386 19.78 -11.21 -5.32
C MET A 386 20.69 -12.19 -4.58
N HIS A 387 22.01 -12.13 -4.81
CA HIS A 387 22.99 -12.99 -4.14
C HIS A 387 23.51 -12.37 -2.84
N SER A 388 23.66 -13.20 -1.81
CA SER A 388 24.13 -12.80 -0.47
C SER A 388 25.54 -12.20 -0.44
N ASN A 389 26.38 -12.54 -1.43
CA ASN A 389 27.78 -12.10 -1.49
C ASN A 389 27.98 -10.77 -2.23
N ASP A 390 26.91 -10.16 -2.73
CA ASP A 390 27.04 -8.92 -3.48
C ASP A 390 26.96 -7.71 -2.54
N SER A 391 28.13 -7.15 -2.21
CA SER A 391 28.29 -6.04 -1.25
C SER A 391 27.62 -4.73 -1.69
N PHE A 392 27.16 -4.66 -2.94
CA PHE A 392 26.43 -3.53 -3.50
C PHE A 392 25.00 -3.98 -3.82
N GLY A 393 24.01 -3.39 -3.15
CA GLY A 393 22.59 -3.69 -3.36
C GLY A 393 22.10 -3.42 -4.79
N SER A 394 20.80 -3.62 -5.04
CA SER A 394 20.21 -3.41 -6.37
C SER A 394 20.49 -2.00 -6.90
N LYS A 395 20.74 -1.90 -8.21
CA LYS A 395 21.13 -0.65 -8.87
C LYS A 395 20.00 -0.13 -9.76
N LEU A 396 19.59 1.12 -9.56
CA LEU A 396 18.73 1.82 -10.52
C LEU A 396 19.50 2.06 -11.82
N LEU A 397 19.01 1.48 -12.92
CA LEU A 397 19.57 1.65 -14.26
C LEU A 397 18.98 2.87 -14.96
N GLU A 398 17.65 3.00 -14.93
CA GLU A 398 16.93 4.07 -15.61
C GLU A 398 15.66 4.46 -14.84
N ASP A 399 15.27 5.72 -14.96
CA ASP A 399 14.00 6.26 -14.46
C ASP A 399 13.31 7.01 -15.60
N ILE A 400 12.19 6.46 -16.08
CA ILE A 400 11.57 6.81 -17.36
C ILE A 400 10.21 7.43 -17.10
N ASP A 401 10.00 8.68 -17.51
CA ASP A 401 8.64 9.24 -17.58
C ASP A 401 7.98 8.71 -18.85
N VAL A 402 7.05 7.76 -18.68
CA VAL A 402 6.36 7.08 -19.80
C VAL A 402 5.08 7.81 -20.17
N TYR A 403 4.49 8.54 -19.21
CA TYR A 403 3.23 9.22 -19.40
C TYR A 403 3.33 10.32 -20.47
N ASN A 404 2.41 10.30 -21.43
CA ASN A 404 2.33 11.30 -22.49
C ASN A 404 1.07 12.16 -22.31
N PRO A 405 1.17 13.42 -21.84
CA PRO A 405 0.02 14.28 -21.60
C PRO A 405 -0.81 14.57 -22.86
N SER A 406 -0.22 14.45 -24.05
CA SER A 406 -0.91 14.69 -25.32
C SER A 406 -1.77 13.51 -25.77
N LYS A 407 -1.58 12.33 -25.19
CA LYS A 407 -2.25 11.07 -25.59
C LYS A 407 -3.00 10.37 -24.46
N ALA A 408 -2.79 10.76 -23.21
CA ALA A 408 -3.36 10.13 -22.02
C ALA A 408 -4.13 11.15 -21.16
N ALA A 409 -5.25 10.71 -20.57
CA ALA A 409 -6.06 11.50 -19.66
C ALA A 409 -5.38 11.67 -18.28
N TRP A 410 -5.88 12.63 -17.49
CA TRP A 410 -5.33 13.16 -16.22
C TRP A 410 -4.81 12.15 -15.17
N ASP A 411 -5.22 10.88 -15.21
CA ASP A 411 -4.73 9.86 -14.29
C ASP A 411 -3.40 9.26 -14.79
N ARG A 412 -2.32 9.64 -14.09
CA ARG A 412 -0.95 9.20 -14.38
C ARG A 412 -0.60 7.85 -13.75
N ARG A 413 -1.50 7.23 -12.98
CA ARG A 413 -1.17 5.98 -12.27
C ARG A 413 -0.95 4.84 -13.25
N VAL A 414 0.21 4.17 -13.13
CA VAL A 414 0.45 2.90 -13.82
C VAL A 414 -0.45 1.82 -13.20
N LEU A 415 -1.35 1.26 -14.01
CA LEU A 415 -2.34 0.25 -13.61
C LEU A 415 -1.87 -1.18 -13.84
N GLY A 416 -1.00 -1.39 -14.82
CA GLY A 416 -0.47 -2.71 -15.16
C GLY A 416 0.82 -2.63 -15.96
N LEU A 417 1.64 -3.67 -15.85
CA LEU A 417 2.87 -3.85 -16.60
C LEU A 417 2.86 -5.25 -17.19
N GLU A 418 3.20 -5.39 -18.47
CA GLU A 418 3.35 -6.68 -19.13
C GLU A 418 4.68 -6.74 -19.88
N LEU A 419 5.49 -7.75 -19.57
CA LEU A 419 6.82 -7.94 -20.12
C LEU A 419 6.79 -8.91 -21.30
N ASP A 420 7.19 -8.45 -22.48
CA ASP A 420 7.35 -9.26 -23.68
C ASP A 420 8.84 -9.38 -24.03
N LYS A 421 9.43 -10.48 -23.57
CA LYS A 421 10.87 -10.76 -23.76
C LYS A 421 11.20 -11.03 -25.23
N ASP A 422 10.29 -11.68 -25.95
CA ASP A 422 10.53 -12.14 -27.31
C ASP A 422 10.58 -10.98 -28.30
N HIS A 423 9.70 -9.99 -28.13
CA HIS A 423 9.67 -8.77 -28.96
C HIS A 423 10.35 -7.56 -28.30
N HIS A 424 11.14 -7.81 -27.26
CA HIS A 424 11.97 -6.84 -26.55
C HIS A 424 11.20 -5.58 -26.10
N ALA A 425 10.01 -5.76 -25.54
CA ALA A 425 9.10 -4.68 -25.17
C ALA A 425 8.50 -4.83 -23.77
N LEU A 426 8.17 -3.69 -23.18
CA LEU A 426 7.37 -3.55 -21.96
C LEU A 426 6.09 -2.78 -22.31
N PHE A 427 4.94 -3.34 -21.97
CA PHE A 427 3.66 -2.66 -22.13
C PHE A 427 3.24 -2.04 -20.80
N VAL A 428 2.93 -0.74 -20.82
CA VAL A 428 2.55 0.04 -19.64
C VAL A 428 1.11 0.49 -19.79
N ALA A 429 0.23 0.01 -18.92
CA ALA A 429 -1.19 0.32 -18.95
C ALA A 429 -1.53 1.49 -18.02
N PHE A 430 -2.26 2.46 -18.56
CA PHE A 430 -2.92 3.56 -17.86
C PHE A 430 -4.43 3.42 -18.02
N SER A 431 -5.21 4.23 -17.30
CA SER A 431 -6.69 4.20 -17.40
C SER A 431 -7.23 4.51 -18.79
N SER A 432 -6.47 5.25 -19.60
CA SER A 432 -6.90 5.74 -20.92
C SER A 432 -6.10 5.20 -22.11
N CYS A 433 -4.93 4.58 -21.88
CA CYS A 433 -4.08 4.09 -22.97
C CYS A 433 -3.12 2.98 -22.50
N VAL A 434 -2.53 2.29 -23.47
CA VAL A 434 -1.42 1.35 -23.27
C VAL A 434 -0.24 1.82 -24.10
N ILE A 435 0.94 1.90 -23.49
CA ILE A 435 2.16 2.40 -24.12
C ILE A 435 3.17 1.26 -24.25
N ARG A 436 3.66 1.03 -25.47
CA ARG A 436 4.77 0.10 -25.73
C ARG A 436 6.11 0.81 -25.54
N VAL A 437 6.92 0.34 -24.59
CA VAL A 437 8.24 0.87 -24.26
C VAL A 437 9.30 -0.18 -24.62
N PRO A 438 10.36 0.16 -25.38
CA PRO A 438 11.47 -0.78 -25.61
C PRO A 438 12.16 -1.17 -24.29
N LEU A 439 12.48 -2.46 -24.11
CA LEU A 439 13.14 -2.93 -22.87
C LEU A 439 14.52 -2.30 -22.64
N SER A 440 15.20 -1.92 -23.72
CA SER A 440 16.45 -1.18 -23.67
C SER A 440 16.49 -0.10 -24.73
N ARG A 441 17.32 0.92 -24.49
CA ARG A 441 17.49 2.05 -25.40
C ARG A 441 18.97 2.25 -25.71
N CYS A 442 19.65 1.14 -26.02
CA CYS A 442 21.10 1.11 -26.23
C CYS A 442 21.55 2.04 -27.36
N SER A 443 20.69 2.23 -28.38
CA SER A 443 20.92 3.17 -29.48
C SER A 443 21.14 4.61 -29.04
N LYS A 444 20.63 5.01 -27.85
CA LYS A 444 20.90 6.35 -27.26
C LYS A 444 22.38 6.58 -26.97
N HIS A 445 23.17 5.52 -26.79
CA HIS A 445 24.61 5.63 -26.56
C HIS A 445 25.41 5.72 -27.86
N GLY A 446 24.80 5.39 -29.01
CA GLY A 446 25.41 5.49 -30.33
C GLY A 446 26.82 4.89 -30.41
N ALA A 447 27.79 5.70 -30.83
CA ALA A 447 29.20 5.34 -30.92
C ALA A 447 30.03 5.73 -29.67
N CYS A 448 29.39 6.01 -28.52
CA CYS A 448 30.06 6.33 -27.27
C CYS A 448 30.27 5.07 -26.41
N LYS A 449 31.44 4.45 -26.52
CA LYS A 449 31.81 3.23 -25.78
C LYS A 449 31.65 3.40 -24.27
N THR A 450 32.12 4.52 -23.74
CA THR A 450 32.11 4.80 -22.30
C THR A 450 30.69 4.90 -21.76
N ALA A 451 29.78 5.60 -22.45
CA ALA A 451 28.37 5.69 -22.04
C ALA A 451 27.67 4.32 -22.11
N CYS A 452 27.92 3.55 -23.18
CA CYS A 452 27.35 2.21 -23.34
C CYS A 452 27.75 1.28 -22.18
N LEU A 453 29.04 1.22 -21.85
CA LEU A 453 29.56 0.36 -20.77
C LEU A 453 29.18 0.89 -19.37
N ALA A 454 29.08 2.21 -19.21
CA ALA A 454 28.67 2.83 -17.94
C ALA A 454 27.19 2.62 -17.61
N SER A 455 26.33 2.39 -18.61
CA SER A 455 24.91 2.07 -18.41
C SER A 455 24.74 0.86 -17.48
N ARG A 456 25.63 -0.14 -17.61
CA ARG A 456 25.51 -1.47 -16.96
C ARG A 456 24.16 -2.13 -17.21
N ASP A 457 23.49 -1.77 -18.31
CA ASP A 457 22.21 -2.34 -18.71
C ASP A 457 22.48 -3.73 -19.32
N PRO A 458 21.97 -4.84 -18.73
CA PRO A 458 22.22 -6.19 -19.25
C PRO A 458 21.76 -6.39 -20.69
N TYR A 459 20.80 -5.58 -21.15
CA TYR A 459 20.28 -5.64 -22.51
C TYR A 459 21.14 -4.86 -23.52
N CYS A 460 22.21 -4.18 -23.11
CA CYS A 460 23.09 -3.41 -23.98
C CYS A 460 24.49 -4.02 -24.08
N ILE A 461 24.99 -4.11 -25.31
CA ILE A 461 26.35 -4.56 -25.61
C ILE A 461 27.07 -3.58 -26.53
N TRP A 462 28.38 -3.51 -26.38
CA TRP A 462 29.26 -2.75 -27.25
C TRP A 462 29.86 -3.66 -28.32
N LEU A 463 29.58 -3.39 -29.59
CA LEU A 463 30.16 -4.16 -30.70
C LEU A 463 31.55 -3.65 -31.08
N HIS A 464 32.38 -4.54 -31.64
CA HIS A 464 33.67 -4.15 -32.22
C HIS A 464 33.53 -3.15 -33.37
N THR A 465 32.37 -3.09 -34.02
CA THR A 465 32.02 -2.12 -35.08
C THR A 465 31.95 -0.68 -34.55
N GLY A 466 32.02 -0.49 -33.24
CA GLY A 466 32.06 0.83 -32.61
C GLY A 466 30.67 1.41 -32.31
N THR A 467 29.67 0.55 -32.10
CA THR A 467 28.29 0.95 -31.80
C THR A 467 27.71 0.18 -30.61
N CYS A 468 26.88 0.86 -29.82
CA CYS A 468 26.10 0.25 -28.74
C CYS A 468 24.77 -0.27 -29.29
N VAL A 469 24.47 -1.55 -29.06
CA VAL A 469 23.28 -2.21 -29.61
C VAL A 469 22.56 -3.04 -28.55
N ASN A 470 21.32 -3.40 -28.84
CA ASN A 470 20.54 -4.32 -28.01
C ASN A 470 21.10 -5.75 -28.15
N VAL A 471 21.02 -6.52 -27.08
CA VAL A 471 21.28 -7.98 -27.13
C VAL A 471 20.20 -8.63 -28.00
N ALA A 472 20.61 -9.31 -29.07
CA ALA A 472 19.69 -10.08 -29.91
C ALA A 472 19.38 -11.45 -29.27
N PRO A 473 18.15 -11.97 -29.40
CA PRO A 473 17.82 -13.34 -29.02
C PRO A 473 18.77 -14.34 -29.70
N GLY A 474 19.40 -15.23 -28.92
CA GLY A 474 20.32 -16.26 -29.44
C GLY A 474 21.78 -15.82 -29.61
N PHE A 475 22.14 -14.59 -29.21
CA PHE A 475 23.53 -14.14 -29.20
C PHE A 475 24.36 -14.92 -28.16
N LYS A 476 25.17 -15.90 -28.62
CA LYS A 476 26.15 -16.58 -27.77
C LYS A 476 27.33 -15.65 -27.54
N TYR A 477 27.47 -15.14 -26.32
CA TYR A 477 28.67 -14.41 -25.92
C TYR A 477 29.85 -15.40 -25.89
N VAL A 478 30.72 -15.34 -26.91
CA VAL A 478 32.03 -15.99 -26.81
C VAL A 478 32.89 -15.07 -25.95
N SER A 479 33.22 -15.53 -24.75
CA SER A 479 34.20 -14.87 -23.88
C SER A 479 35.50 -14.73 -24.65
N VAL A 480 35.74 -13.55 -25.23
CA VAL A 480 37.08 -13.19 -25.65
C VAL A 480 37.79 -12.83 -24.37
N THR A 481 38.56 -13.78 -23.86
CA THR A 481 39.48 -13.64 -22.74
C THR A 481 40.15 -12.28 -22.85
N LEU A 482 40.00 -11.50 -21.80
CA LEU A 482 40.47 -10.15 -21.64
C LEU A 482 42.00 -10.09 -21.77
N HIS A 483 42.53 -9.92 -22.98
CA HIS A 483 43.86 -9.33 -23.11
C HIS A 483 43.71 -7.83 -22.84
N PHE A 484 43.89 -7.47 -21.56
CA PHE A 484 44.34 -6.15 -21.17
C PHE A 484 45.67 -5.88 -21.89
N LEU A 485 45.59 -5.20 -23.03
CA LEU A 485 46.70 -4.40 -23.52
C LEU A 485 46.21 -2.96 -23.59
N LEU A 486 46.92 -2.13 -22.84
CA LEU A 486 46.88 -0.68 -22.89
C LEU A 486 47.09 -0.22 -24.34
N SER A 487 46.02 -0.18 -25.14
CA SER A 487 46.03 0.52 -26.41
C SER A 487 45.55 1.93 -26.14
N MET A 488 46.50 2.85 -25.95
CA MET A 488 46.29 4.27 -26.17
C MET A 488 45.84 4.44 -27.63
N SER A 489 44.54 4.44 -27.89
CA SER A 489 44.01 4.68 -29.23
C SER A 489 42.68 5.40 -29.13
N THR A 490 42.79 6.72 -29.29
CA THR A 490 41.74 7.70 -29.60
C THR A 490 40.45 7.55 -28.80
N HIS A 491 40.35 8.28 -27.69
CA HIS A 491 39.07 8.72 -27.17
C HIS A 491 38.34 9.46 -28.31
N LYS A 492 37.39 8.81 -28.99
CA LYS A 492 36.33 9.55 -29.68
C LYS A 492 35.57 10.26 -28.56
N MET A 493 35.87 11.55 -28.38
CA MET A 493 35.11 12.44 -27.53
C MET A 493 33.63 12.24 -27.89
N CYS A 494 32.84 11.75 -26.94
CA CYS A 494 31.42 11.53 -27.21
C CYS A 494 30.83 12.89 -27.55
N PRO A 495 30.22 13.06 -28.75
CA PRO A 495 29.63 14.34 -29.10
C PRO A 495 28.49 14.63 -28.12
N ASP A 496 28.54 15.78 -27.45
CA ASP A 496 27.40 16.34 -26.72
C ASP A 496 26.30 16.62 -27.76
N THR A 497 25.40 15.66 -27.98
CA THR A 497 24.24 15.90 -28.85
C THR A 497 23.34 16.95 -28.22
N ILE A 498 23.27 18.08 -28.92
CA ILE A 498 22.29 19.16 -28.79
C ILE A 498 20.87 18.57 -28.66
N GLY A 499 20.15 18.97 -27.60
CA GLY A 499 18.69 18.98 -27.61
C GLY A 499 17.94 17.98 -26.73
N VAL A 500 18.40 17.64 -25.52
CA VAL A 500 17.51 17.20 -24.43
C VAL A 500 17.98 17.89 -23.15
N ARG A 501 17.09 18.63 -22.47
CA ARG A 501 17.33 19.15 -21.12
C ARG A 501 17.48 17.98 -20.14
N SER A 502 18.68 17.41 -20.07
CA SER A 502 19.15 16.65 -18.92
C SER A 502 19.92 17.62 -18.03
N ILE A 503 19.31 18.01 -16.91
CA ILE A 503 20.06 18.58 -15.78
C ILE A 503 20.92 17.44 -15.25
N SER A 504 22.19 17.44 -15.65
CA SER A 504 23.24 16.68 -14.98
C SER A 504 24.33 17.67 -14.56
N VAL A 505 24.61 17.58 -13.26
CA VAL A 505 25.51 18.42 -12.47
C VAL A 505 26.92 18.40 -13.08
N ARG A 506 27.42 19.54 -13.52
CA ARG A 506 28.86 19.84 -13.60
C ARG A 506 29.18 20.92 -12.58
N ARG A 507 30.11 20.61 -11.67
CA ARG A 507 30.85 21.58 -10.85
C ARG A 507 31.38 22.69 -11.75
N LEU A 508 31.02 23.93 -11.44
CA LEU A 508 31.72 25.14 -11.92
C LEU A 508 32.86 25.50 -10.96
N PRO A 509 33.87 26.24 -11.44
CA PRO A 509 35.09 26.54 -10.70
C PRO A 509 34.83 27.51 -9.56
N GLU A 510 35.67 27.43 -8.53
CA GLU A 510 35.76 28.40 -7.44
C GLU A 510 35.95 29.81 -8.00
N THR A 511 34.95 30.67 -7.80
CA THR A 511 35.14 32.12 -7.74
C THR A 511 34.00 32.74 -6.93
N ASP A 512 34.38 33.23 -5.75
CA ASP A 512 33.71 34.18 -4.86
C ASP A 512 32.17 34.28 -4.87
N GLN A 513 31.54 33.49 -3.99
CA GLN A 513 30.19 33.79 -3.48
C GLN A 513 30.27 34.82 -2.34
N ARG A 514 30.27 36.11 -2.69
CA ARG A 514 29.78 37.19 -1.82
C ARG A 514 28.58 37.84 -2.48
N ALA A 515 27.40 37.24 -2.30
CA ALA A 515 26.10 37.92 -2.33
C ALA A 515 24.99 36.89 -2.03
N SER A 516 24.99 36.33 -0.82
CA SER A 516 23.78 35.70 -0.27
C SER A 516 22.85 36.81 0.20
N ALA A 517 21.59 36.75 -0.23
CA ALA A 517 20.51 37.59 0.25
C ALA A 517 20.28 37.33 1.75
N ASN A 518 20.99 38.07 2.60
CA ASN A 518 20.74 38.13 4.03
C ASN A 518 19.51 39.00 4.25
N VAL A 519 18.32 38.40 4.34
CA VAL A 519 17.22 39.05 5.06
C VAL A 519 17.66 39.10 6.52
N HIS A 520 18.07 40.29 6.96
CA HIS A 520 18.63 40.55 8.27
C HIS A 520 17.70 40.03 9.38
N TYR A 521 18.20 39.16 10.26
CA TYR A 521 17.46 38.63 11.41
C TYR A 521 16.82 39.74 12.28
N THR A 522 17.41 40.94 12.25
CA THR A 522 16.89 42.15 12.91
C THR A 522 15.55 42.63 12.33
N LEU A 523 15.31 42.44 11.03
CA LEU A 523 14.04 42.78 10.39
C LEU A 523 12.94 41.80 10.80
N LEU A 524 13.25 40.50 10.87
CA LEU A 524 12.31 39.47 11.33
C LEU A 524 11.92 39.70 12.80
N ILE A 525 12.89 39.98 13.67
CA ILE A 525 12.61 40.31 15.07
C ILE A 525 11.77 41.58 15.19
N ALA A 526 12.07 42.61 14.39
CA ALA A 526 11.27 43.83 14.39
C ALA A 526 9.82 43.56 13.95
N CYS A 527 9.60 42.75 12.91
CA CYS A 527 8.26 42.37 12.46
C CYS A 527 7.49 41.58 13.52
N VAL A 528 8.14 40.64 14.23
CA VAL A 528 7.52 39.85 15.30
C VAL A 528 7.14 40.75 16.49
N LEU A 529 8.01 41.68 16.88
CA LEU A 529 7.71 42.63 17.96
C LEU A 529 6.54 43.56 17.59
N VAL A 530 6.50 44.07 16.36
CA VAL A 530 5.41 44.91 15.87
C VAL A 530 4.09 44.13 15.83
N ALA A 531 4.09 42.88 15.35
CA ALA A 531 2.91 42.03 15.33
C ALA A 531 2.38 41.75 16.75
N PHE A 532 3.28 41.49 17.71
CA PHE A 532 2.90 41.28 19.11
C PHE A 532 2.29 42.54 19.74
N PHE A 533 2.89 43.72 19.51
CA PHE A 533 2.36 44.99 20.00
C PHE A 533 0.99 45.33 19.40
N LEU A 534 0.82 45.13 18.09
CA LEU A 534 -0.47 45.35 17.42
C LEU A 534 -1.54 44.37 17.92
N GLY A 535 -1.20 43.10 18.11
CA GLY A 535 -2.08 42.10 18.69
C GLY A 535 -2.50 42.45 20.13
N ALA A 536 -1.56 42.94 20.95
CA ALA A 536 -1.86 43.39 22.31
C ALA A 536 -2.81 44.61 22.31
N ILE A 537 -2.60 45.59 21.43
CA ILE A 537 -3.48 46.77 21.30
C ILE A 537 -4.88 46.37 20.84
N LEU A 538 -4.99 45.51 19.83
CA LEU A 538 -6.27 45.00 19.32
C LEU A 538 -7.03 44.22 20.40
N SER A 539 -6.34 43.35 21.15
CA SER A 539 -6.97 42.60 22.23
C SER A 539 -7.43 43.51 23.37
N GLY A 540 -6.65 44.53 23.73
CA GLY A 540 -7.04 45.57 24.70
C GLY A 540 -8.25 46.39 24.25
N PHE A 541 -8.31 46.77 22.97
CA PHE A 541 -9.47 47.47 22.40
C PHE A 541 -10.73 46.61 22.44
N LEU A 542 -10.64 45.34 22.05
CA LEU A 542 -11.78 44.41 22.05
C LEU A 542 -12.31 44.17 23.46
N VAL A 543 -11.42 43.99 24.45
CA VAL A 543 -11.80 43.85 25.86
C VAL A 543 -12.42 45.14 26.39
N SER A 544 -11.88 46.31 26.05
CA SER A 544 -12.43 47.62 26.46
C SER A 544 -13.80 47.89 25.84
N CYS A 545 -14.00 47.58 24.56
CA CYS A 545 -15.30 47.66 23.89
C CYS A 545 -16.33 46.69 24.48
N TYR A 546 -15.91 45.48 24.87
CA TYR A 546 -16.79 44.51 25.53
C TYR A 546 -17.21 45.00 26.93
N CYS A 547 -16.26 45.49 27.72
CA CYS A 547 -16.51 46.04 29.05
C CYS A 547 -17.36 47.32 29.00
N SER A 548 -17.18 48.20 28.01
CA SER A 548 -17.99 49.42 27.86
C SER A 548 -19.43 49.14 27.40
N ARG A 549 -19.63 48.12 26.55
CA ARG A 549 -20.97 47.62 26.21
C ARG A 549 -21.67 47.04 27.43
N SER A 550 -20.94 46.28 28.25
CA SER A 550 -21.46 45.70 29.49
C SER A 550 -21.83 46.77 30.53
N SER A 551 -21.05 47.84 30.66
CA SER A 551 -21.36 48.95 31.57
C SER A 551 -22.55 49.80 31.08
N SER A 552 -22.67 50.03 29.77
CA SER A 552 -23.82 50.72 29.16
C SER A 552 -25.13 49.92 29.33
N HIS A 553 -25.07 48.58 29.25
CA HIS A 553 -26.20 47.70 29.56
C HIS A 553 -26.58 47.71 31.04
N ARG A 554 -25.64 47.92 31.97
CA ARG A 554 -25.93 48.11 33.41
C ARG A 554 -26.56 49.46 33.69
N ALA A 555 -26.10 50.53 33.05
CA ALA A 555 -26.63 51.89 33.23
C ALA A 555 -28.09 52.06 32.74
N ARG A 556 -28.53 51.29 31.73
CA ARG A 556 -29.93 51.30 31.26
C ARG A 556 -30.91 50.54 32.15
N ARG A 557 -30.45 49.67 33.06
CA ARG A 557 -31.32 48.92 33.99
C ARG A 557 -31.49 49.60 35.35
N LEU A 558 -30.66 50.58 35.69
CA LEU A 558 -30.62 51.25 36.98
C LEU A 558 -31.27 52.66 36.91
N GLY A 559 -32.46 52.73 36.31
CA GLY A 559 -33.23 53.96 36.11
C GLY A 559 -34.69 53.79 36.56
N LYS A 560 -34.89 53.42 37.83
CA LYS A 560 -36.11 53.66 38.61
C LYS A 560 -35.79 53.40 40.09
N ASP A 561 -35.49 54.50 40.78
CA ASP A 561 -35.13 54.69 42.20
C ASP A 561 -36.16 54.15 43.22
N PRO A 562 -35.96 54.31 44.56
CA PRO A 562 -34.77 54.74 45.35
C PRO A 562 -34.40 53.68 46.43
N GLU A 563 -33.27 53.67 47.14
CA GLU A 563 -32.85 54.65 48.16
C GLU A 563 -31.43 54.34 48.69
N ALA A 564 -30.67 55.40 48.96
CA ALA A 564 -29.58 55.56 49.94
C ALA A 564 -28.16 54.92 49.74
N SER A 565 -27.24 55.81 49.29
CA SER A 565 -25.95 56.22 49.92
C SER A 565 -24.72 55.27 50.03
N LEU A 566 -23.78 55.47 49.08
CA LEU A 566 -22.29 55.69 49.15
C LEU A 566 -21.52 55.40 50.48
N PRO A 567 -20.21 54.97 50.46
CA PRO A 567 -19.14 55.67 49.72
C PRO A 567 -17.91 54.90 49.17
N HIS A 568 -17.23 55.59 48.24
CA HIS A 568 -15.79 55.70 47.87
C HIS A 568 -14.76 54.53 47.93
N ALA A 569 -14.26 54.19 46.73
CA ALA A 569 -12.90 54.38 46.16
C ALA A 569 -11.59 54.03 46.92
N LEU A 570 -10.89 53.03 46.33
CA LEU A 570 -9.44 52.90 45.99
C LEU A 570 -8.36 52.95 47.10
N SER A 571 -7.48 51.93 47.14
CA SER A 571 -6.01 52.10 47.05
C SER A 571 -5.22 50.78 47.02
N LEU A 572 -4.15 50.77 46.21
CA LEU A 572 -3.07 49.77 46.09
C LEU A 572 -2.17 49.75 47.34
N ARG A 573 -1.80 48.55 47.86
CA ARG A 573 -0.50 48.30 48.53
C ARG A 573 -0.25 46.83 48.95
N SER A 574 0.99 46.39 48.73
CA SER A 574 1.73 45.26 49.36
C SER A 574 1.35 43.84 48.89
N LEU A 575 2.11 43.09 48.09
CA LEU A 575 3.56 42.85 48.02
C LEU A 575 4.13 42.12 49.25
N ALA A 576 4.70 40.94 48.97
CA ALA A 576 5.75 40.18 49.64
C ALA A 576 5.42 39.20 50.79
N LYS A 577 5.97 37.99 50.61
CA LYS A 577 6.30 36.87 51.53
C LYS A 577 5.45 35.63 51.25
N LEU A 578 5.99 34.42 51.10
CA LEU A 578 7.35 33.91 51.28
C LEU A 578 7.42 32.58 50.52
N ASN A 579 8.50 32.37 49.75
CA ASN A 579 8.94 31.06 49.30
C ASN A 579 9.51 30.28 50.49
N GLY A 580 9.41 28.95 50.41
CA GLY A 580 10.37 28.04 51.02
C GLY A 580 9.93 27.44 52.36
N LEU A 581 9.56 26.16 52.31
CA LEU A 581 10.26 25.10 53.05
C LEU A 581 9.67 23.74 52.66
N LEU A 582 10.44 23.01 51.85
CA LEU A 582 10.41 21.56 51.77
C LEU A 582 10.88 21.00 53.11
N ASP A 583 10.11 20.12 53.73
CA ASP A 583 10.66 18.85 54.21
C ASP A 583 9.56 17.83 54.50
N GLY A 584 9.82 16.58 54.12
CA GLY A 584 8.83 15.52 54.06
C GLY A 584 8.89 14.50 55.20
N GLN A 585 7.71 13.90 55.42
CA GLN A 585 7.45 12.49 55.78
C GLN A 585 7.75 12.03 57.23
N PRO A 586 7.26 10.85 57.70
CA PRO A 586 6.04 10.08 57.37
C PRO A 586 5.33 9.47 58.62
N LYS A 587 4.25 8.68 58.37
CA LYS A 587 3.71 7.51 59.11
C LYS A 587 2.31 7.71 59.75
N VAL A 588 1.27 7.09 59.16
CA VAL A 588 0.75 5.70 59.32
C VAL A 588 -0.15 5.56 60.55
N GLY A 589 -1.42 5.20 60.34
CA GLY A 589 -2.31 4.74 61.42
C GLY A 589 -3.80 4.67 61.08
N ARG A 590 -4.21 3.55 60.47
CA ARG A 590 -5.48 2.79 60.62
C ARG A 590 -6.80 3.52 60.90
N GLY A 591 -7.85 3.09 60.17
CA GLY A 591 -9.11 2.70 60.86
C GLY A 591 -10.43 3.15 60.22
N LEU A 592 -10.97 2.29 59.36
CA LEU A 592 -12.38 1.85 59.27
C LEU A 592 -13.58 2.85 59.22
N THR A 593 -14.35 2.62 58.14
CA THR A 593 -15.82 2.47 58.04
C THR A 593 -16.79 3.65 57.86
N ARG A 594 -17.54 3.48 56.75
CA ARG A 594 -19.00 3.60 56.54
C ARG A 594 -19.66 4.96 56.27
N ARG A 595 -20.19 5.02 55.03
CA ARG A 595 -21.53 5.45 54.57
C ARG A 595 -22.12 6.75 55.15
N GLY A 596 -22.44 7.67 54.24
CA GLY A 596 -23.77 8.30 54.23
C GLY A 596 -23.80 9.81 53.99
N VAL A 597 -24.27 10.19 52.80
CA VAL A 597 -25.29 11.23 52.54
C VAL A 597 -25.02 12.69 52.97
N LEU A 598 -25.02 13.55 51.92
CA LEU A 598 -25.38 14.99 51.83
C LEU A 598 -25.08 15.91 53.02
N LYS A 599 -24.35 17.00 52.73
CA LYS A 599 -24.84 18.37 53.02
C LYS A 599 -24.04 19.42 52.23
N ARG A 600 -24.76 20.13 51.34
CA ARG A 600 -24.36 21.45 50.82
C ARG A 600 -24.19 22.39 52.02
N PHE A 601 -22.99 22.90 52.23
CA PHE A 601 -22.78 24.13 52.99
C PHE A 601 -22.53 25.27 52.01
N HIS A 602 -23.48 26.20 52.03
CA HIS A 602 -23.51 27.42 51.25
C HIS A 602 -22.85 28.52 52.10
N PHE A 603 -21.68 29.00 51.69
CA PHE A 603 -21.13 30.27 52.19
C PHE A 603 -21.66 31.40 51.29
N PRO A 604 -22.28 32.45 51.83
CA PRO A 604 -22.80 33.56 51.05
C PRO A 604 -21.67 34.54 50.72
N GLY A 605 -21.64 35.03 49.48
CA GLY A 605 -20.74 36.12 49.05
C GLY A 605 -19.56 35.69 48.18
N PHE A 606 -19.80 34.90 47.12
CA PHE A 606 -18.85 34.76 46.01
C PHE A 606 -19.62 34.88 44.69
N ASP A 607 -19.29 35.92 43.94
CA ASP A 607 -19.95 36.33 42.70
C ASP A 607 -19.46 35.44 41.54
N TRP A 608 -20.26 34.43 41.15
CA TRP A 608 -19.89 33.41 40.16
C TRP A 608 -19.78 33.93 38.71
N GLU A 609 -20.25 35.14 38.41
CA GLU A 609 -20.11 35.76 37.08
C GLU A 609 -18.68 36.27 36.80
N SER A 610 -17.87 36.55 37.83
CA SER A 610 -16.49 37.03 37.66
C SER A 610 -15.52 35.91 37.24
N VAL A 611 -15.85 34.64 37.54
CA VAL A 611 -15.02 33.47 37.21
C VAL A 611 -15.19 33.06 35.74
N GLU A 612 -16.37 33.26 35.15
CA GLU A 612 -16.63 32.94 33.74
C GLU A 612 -15.96 33.90 32.77
N ILE A 613 -15.89 35.20 33.10
CA ILE A 613 -15.18 36.20 32.28
C ILE A 613 -13.65 35.94 32.32
N ILE A 614 -13.11 35.60 33.49
CA ILE A 614 -11.69 35.25 33.64
C ILE A 614 -11.40 33.92 32.92
N ARG A 615 -12.29 32.93 32.95
CA ARG A 615 -12.14 31.67 32.19
C ARG A 615 -12.19 31.87 30.67
N SER A 616 -13.06 32.75 30.18
CA SER A 616 -13.14 33.06 28.74
C SER A 616 -11.92 33.82 28.23
N CYS A 617 -11.45 34.83 28.97
CA CYS A 617 -10.23 35.56 28.62
C CYS A 617 -8.97 34.68 28.73
N SER A 618 -8.90 33.79 29.72
CA SER A 618 -7.78 32.85 29.87
C SER A 618 -7.75 31.80 28.75
N SER A 619 -8.92 31.31 28.32
CA SER A 619 -9.03 30.34 27.23
C SER A 619 -8.66 30.95 25.87
N LEU A 620 -9.03 32.20 25.61
CA LEU A 620 -8.64 32.92 24.40
C LEU A 620 -7.13 33.18 24.36
N PHE A 621 -6.53 33.52 25.50
CA PHE A 621 -5.09 33.75 25.63
C PHE A 621 -4.29 32.44 25.42
N ILE A 622 -4.76 31.32 25.98
CA ILE A 622 -4.14 30.00 25.79
C ILE A 622 -4.26 29.52 24.34
N LEU A 623 -5.41 29.73 23.68
CA LEU A 623 -5.61 29.37 22.28
C LEU A 623 -4.68 30.16 21.36
N THR A 624 -4.50 31.45 21.65
CA THR A 624 -3.59 32.33 20.90
C THR A 624 -2.14 31.90 21.12
N LEU A 625 -1.75 31.55 22.35
CA LEU A 625 -0.41 31.05 22.68
C LEU A 625 -0.12 29.70 21.99
N GLN A 626 -1.10 28.79 21.93
CA GLN A 626 -0.98 27.49 21.25
C GLN A 626 -0.87 27.63 19.73
N LEU A 627 -1.65 28.52 19.11
CA LEU A 627 -1.55 28.79 17.67
C LEU A 627 -0.22 29.45 17.31
N THR A 628 0.29 30.33 18.18
CA THR A 628 1.60 30.97 17.99
C THR A 628 2.72 29.93 18.14
N LEU A 629 2.66 29.06 19.14
CA LEU A 629 3.61 27.95 19.34
C LEU A 629 3.58 26.93 18.20
N LEU A 630 2.42 26.63 17.61
CA LEU A 630 2.31 25.76 16.43
C LEU A 630 2.99 26.39 15.21
N PHE A 631 2.80 27.70 15.00
CA PHE A 631 3.45 28.43 13.91
C PHE A 631 4.97 28.46 14.08
N PHE A 632 5.46 28.61 15.31
CA PHE A 632 6.90 28.53 15.62
C PHE A 632 7.47 27.12 15.45
N TYR A 633 6.70 26.07 15.72
CA TYR A 633 7.14 24.68 15.55
C TYR A 633 7.26 24.29 14.07
N GLU A 634 6.36 24.78 13.20
CA GLU A 634 6.48 24.56 11.76
C GLU A 634 7.67 25.31 11.14
N GLU A 635 7.98 26.54 11.58
CA GLU A 635 9.12 27.33 11.07
C GLU A 635 10.49 26.80 11.54
N LEU A 636 10.61 26.30 12.78
CA LEU A 636 11.86 25.71 13.28
C LEU A 636 12.18 24.36 12.62
N LEU A 637 11.18 23.55 12.28
CA LEU A 637 11.37 22.29 11.55
C LEU A 637 11.81 22.50 10.09
N VAL A 638 11.54 23.67 9.51
CA VAL A 638 12.01 24.02 8.15
C VAL A 638 13.50 24.42 8.14
N PHE A 639 14.05 24.90 9.26
CA PHE A 639 15.46 25.31 9.35
C PHE A 639 16.42 24.20 9.78
N ASP A 640 16.00 23.23 10.60
CA ASP A 640 16.87 22.12 11.03
C ASP A 640 17.10 21.03 9.94
N PHE A 641 16.37 21.07 8.83
CA PHE A 641 16.57 20.16 7.69
C PHE A 641 17.42 20.74 6.55
N ALA A 642 18.00 21.93 6.74
CA ALA A 642 18.86 22.60 5.76
C ALA A 642 20.30 22.85 6.26
N ALA A 643 20.80 21.98 7.15
CA ALA A 643 22.21 21.90 7.56
C ALA A 643 22.83 20.56 7.14
#